data_AF-A0A7Y1ZIG2-F1
#
_entry.id   AF-A0A7Y1ZIG2-F1
#
_cell.length_a   1.000
_cell.length_b   1.000
_cell.length_c   1.000
_cell.angle_alpha   90.00
_cell.angle_beta   90.00
_cell.angle_gamma   90.00
#
_symmetry.space_group_name_H-M   'P 1'
#
loop_
_entity.id
_entity.type
_entity.pdbx_description
1 polymer ?
#
loop_
_entity_poly.entity_id
_entity_poly.type
_entity_poly.pdbx_seq_one_letter_code
_entity_poly.pdbx_strand_id
1 'polypeptide(L)'
;MNSALTRLAGLRRAAPAALLLSLLTACGGGGSDVGDQKDAKPVAVAQAIGSSSTVSGTVPARSGSDILLTGKESDGIDDPILRFQWRQIDNSGVNVELIERTRSTKLITVPQVAQATDLQFELTVIDSDNVSATDTVTVNAVPAPDANVFLEQDAAVDPGSNQYQLVVGVEPGETTNSNFSLDVETVVEWLDRTGSRQSLVLETRRIEGTWPDGVTGEDDIVSAAFNPRYLFSLPEVDMDEINKRFEGPGDRDLRIEQRDIDSAQVFMRFALDRFDNNARLVLLFNDGSTREIVTTALGETDSGPISGDELKTWAGQESGITAANYYALIEAPETLSEWLQASGFGDTPREQEGVAHAIYLNNFDLGFGRDMYLRVDEDCGNVYSYVGNYPSLDTALQNLNNFATVVMEYSPLDNGCGDDKIVKFLVYVPDETTGEQVLVNSMNFDGRGEKFVPGVCTVCHGGAANDLSGLDLDTIAALGDNERLALADLNASFMPWDLDSFLFADTDPAITADRAIISDADRERFSRNAQEEDFKAMNQGALHTYLGNPERFAPSIELVHGWYGREDCSSSEPDTQAQLTPGASFDGSFVQCGWRDEPQLYDDTFARYCRACHTQLDAIEFDETNFDTSAEFLDSAELDSTVFRKGTMPLARLTYDRFWTAFDGGTRAVDALGAARNVTPTDTGLPFPAISALPTIPDGGQVVVLDGSASAFADRFNWTIAADAGCAT
;
A
#
# COMPACT_ATOMS: atom_id res chain seq x y z
N MET A 1 -28.33 -9.94 -53.30
CA MET A 1 -29.65 -9.89 -53.98
C MET A 1 -30.36 -11.22 -53.75
N ASN A 2 -31.65 -11.20 -53.44
CA ASN A 2 -32.43 -12.40 -53.09
C ASN A 2 -32.71 -13.30 -54.29
N SER A 3 -32.83 -14.61 -54.05
CA SER A 3 -33.58 -15.53 -54.90
C SER A 3 -34.39 -16.52 -54.04
N ALA A 4 -35.64 -16.18 -53.75
CA ALA A 4 -36.64 -17.17 -53.36
C ALA A 4 -37.17 -17.89 -54.61
N LEU A 5 -37.65 -19.15 -54.51
CA LEU A 5 -38.75 -19.64 -55.35
C LEU A 5 -39.40 -20.95 -54.85
N THR A 6 -40.60 -20.74 -54.31
CA THR A 6 -41.81 -21.58 -54.20
C THR A 6 -42.06 -22.62 -55.31
N ARG A 7 -42.95 -23.62 -55.04
CA ARG A 7 -44.15 -23.93 -55.89
C ARG A 7 -45.12 -25.03 -55.35
N LEU A 8 -46.42 -24.67 -55.28
CA LEU A 8 -47.65 -25.37 -55.77
C LEU A 8 -48.06 -26.77 -55.21
N ALA A 9 -49.35 -27.17 -55.03
CA ALA A 9 -50.72 -26.60 -55.21
C ALA A 9 -51.74 -27.36 -54.27
N GLY A 10 -53.08 -27.20 -54.20
CA GLY A 10 -54.09 -26.40 -54.93
C GLY A 10 -55.57 -26.79 -54.60
N LEU A 11 -56.54 -26.34 -55.43
CA LEU A 11 -58.00 -26.72 -55.54
C LEU A 11 -59.09 -26.28 -54.50
N ARG A 12 -59.72 -25.13 -54.83
CA ARG A 12 -61.19 -24.82 -54.96
C ARG A 12 -62.23 -24.98 -53.80
N ARG A 13 -62.72 -23.80 -53.37
CA ARG A 13 -64.13 -23.33 -53.16
C ARG A 13 -65.03 -23.96 -52.07
N ALA A 14 -65.33 -23.19 -51.01
CA ALA A 14 -66.63 -22.51 -50.73
C ALA A 14 -66.72 -22.03 -49.25
N ALA A 15 -67.54 -21.03 -48.95
CA ALA A 15 -67.74 -20.42 -47.62
C ALA A 15 -69.23 -19.96 -47.47
N PRO A 16 -69.74 -19.48 -46.31
CA PRO A 16 -69.08 -19.28 -45.01
C PRO A 16 -69.89 -19.75 -43.76
N ALA A 17 -69.30 -19.47 -42.58
CA ALA A 17 -69.96 -19.16 -41.29
C ALA A 17 -70.36 -20.28 -40.28
N ALA A 18 -69.78 -20.10 -39.08
CA ALA A 18 -70.24 -20.47 -37.74
C ALA A 18 -70.04 -21.91 -37.19
N LEU A 19 -69.63 -21.91 -35.92
CA LEU A 19 -69.74 -22.94 -34.88
C LEU A 19 -68.87 -24.21 -34.99
N LEU A 20 -67.74 -24.20 -34.25
CA LEU A 20 -67.22 -25.36 -33.47
C LEU A 20 -66.05 -24.92 -32.57
N LEU A 21 -66.35 -24.10 -31.56
CA LEU A 21 -65.44 -23.78 -30.46
C LEU A 21 -65.81 -24.64 -29.24
N SER A 22 -65.41 -25.90 -29.24
CA SER A 22 -65.63 -26.81 -28.11
C SER A 22 -64.72 -28.03 -28.18
N LEU A 23 -63.63 -28.02 -27.40
CA LEU A 23 -63.09 -29.16 -26.63
C LEU A 23 -61.75 -28.77 -26.01
N LEU A 24 -61.77 -28.40 -24.72
CA LEU A 24 -60.81 -28.79 -23.67
C LEU A 24 -60.99 -27.89 -22.43
N THR A 25 -62.17 -27.95 -21.82
CA THR A 25 -62.34 -27.56 -20.41
C THR A 25 -61.98 -28.76 -19.53
N ALA A 26 -60.71 -28.83 -19.14
CA ALA A 26 -60.23 -29.68 -18.05
C ALA A 26 -59.49 -28.79 -17.04
N CYS A 27 -60.25 -28.23 -16.09
CA CYS A 27 -59.67 -27.52 -14.94
C CYS A 27 -59.24 -28.57 -13.92
N GLY A 28 -58.03 -28.47 -13.36
CA GLY A 28 -57.48 -29.57 -12.55
C GLY A 28 -56.18 -29.25 -11.81
N GLY A 29 -56.23 -28.27 -10.89
CA GLY A 29 -55.38 -28.22 -9.70
C GLY A 29 -53.87 -28.36 -9.90
N GLY A 30 -53.22 -27.26 -10.29
CA GLY A 30 -51.76 -27.17 -10.39
C GLY A 30 -51.27 -25.74 -10.63
N GLY A 31 -52.01 -24.75 -10.11
CA GLY A 31 -51.44 -23.42 -9.97
C GLY A 31 -50.35 -23.50 -8.90
N SER A 32 -49.15 -23.04 -9.22
CA SER A 32 -48.14 -22.77 -8.20
C SER A 32 -48.75 -21.81 -7.18
N ASP A 33 -48.82 -22.27 -5.94
CA ASP A 33 -49.30 -21.47 -4.83
C ASP A 33 -48.21 -20.45 -4.46
N VAL A 34 -48.21 -19.34 -5.19
CA VAL A 34 -47.49 -18.10 -4.82
C VAL A 34 -48.34 -17.26 -3.87
N GLY A 35 -49.31 -17.88 -3.19
CA GLY A 35 -50.11 -17.23 -2.14
C GLY A 35 -49.21 -16.78 -0.99
N ASP A 36 -49.34 -15.50 -0.65
CA ASP A 36 -48.65 -14.83 0.47
C ASP A 36 -47.15 -15.19 0.60
N GLN A 37 -46.39 -15.07 -0.50
CA GLN A 37 -44.99 -14.67 -0.36
C GLN A 37 -45.01 -13.31 0.33
N LYS A 38 -44.66 -13.33 1.61
CA LYS A 38 -44.81 -12.20 2.50
C LYS A 38 -43.57 -11.33 2.37
N ASP A 39 -43.62 -10.42 1.40
CA ASP A 39 -42.74 -9.24 1.19
C ASP A 39 -41.89 -9.00 2.45
N ALA A 40 -40.68 -9.53 2.40
CA ALA A 40 -39.77 -9.56 3.52
C ALA A 40 -38.90 -8.31 3.44
N LYS A 41 -38.71 -7.67 4.60
CA LYS A 41 -37.71 -6.61 4.65
C LYS A 41 -36.33 -7.21 4.38
N PRO A 42 -35.46 -6.53 3.62
CA PRO A 42 -34.08 -6.92 3.52
C PRO A 42 -33.43 -6.89 4.92
N VAL A 43 -32.36 -7.65 5.09
CA VAL A 43 -31.53 -7.65 6.29
C VAL A 43 -30.29 -6.81 5.99
N ALA A 44 -30.13 -5.69 6.68
CA ALA A 44 -28.85 -4.99 6.71
C ALA A 44 -27.89 -5.74 7.65
N VAL A 45 -26.62 -5.87 7.26
CA VAL A 45 -25.53 -6.28 8.15
C VAL A 45 -24.35 -5.33 7.91
N ALA A 46 -23.97 -4.61 8.95
CA ALA A 46 -22.86 -3.65 8.95
C ALA A 46 -21.63 -4.29 9.58
N GLN A 47 -20.51 -4.28 8.84
CA GLN A 47 -19.23 -4.75 9.34
C GLN A 47 -18.11 -3.75 9.08
N ALA A 48 -17.05 -3.87 9.86
CA ALA A 48 -15.82 -3.09 9.77
C ALA A 48 -14.63 -4.08 9.72
N ILE A 49 -13.97 -4.16 8.56
CA ILE A 49 -12.87 -5.10 8.29
C ILE A 49 -11.54 -4.33 8.27
N GLY A 50 -10.45 -4.98 8.69
CA GLY A 50 -9.09 -4.47 8.62
C GLY A 50 -8.39 -4.28 9.97
N SER A 51 -9.14 -4.20 11.08
CA SER A 51 -8.56 -3.77 12.37
C SER A 51 -8.37 -4.86 13.43
N SER A 52 -9.29 -5.82 13.50
CA SER A 52 -9.36 -6.77 14.60
C SER A 52 -10.03 -8.07 14.13
N SER A 53 -9.87 -9.15 14.89
CA SER A 53 -10.60 -10.41 14.68
C SER A 53 -12.12 -10.29 14.83
N THR A 54 -12.60 -9.22 15.48
CA THR A 54 -14.02 -8.85 15.53
C THR A 54 -14.35 -7.87 14.41
N VAL A 55 -15.34 -8.19 13.58
CA VAL A 55 -15.77 -7.38 12.42
C VAL A 55 -17.14 -6.70 12.60
N SER A 56 -17.83 -6.93 13.72
CA SER A 56 -19.19 -6.41 13.98
C SER A 56 -19.35 -5.89 15.41
N GLY A 57 -20.38 -5.08 15.67
CA GLY A 57 -20.58 -4.44 16.97
C GLY A 57 -19.57 -3.31 17.21
N THR A 58 -18.61 -3.52 18.12
CA THR A 58 -17.52 -2.56 18.41
C THR A 58 -16.19 -3.14 18.00
N VAL A 59 -15.54 -2.51 17.02
CA VAL A 59 -14.24 -2.91 16.47
C VAL A 59 -13.19 -1.89 16.96
N PRO A 60 -12.17 -2.29 17.74
CA PRO A 60 -11.08 -1.40 18.12
C PRO A 60 -10.20 -1.11 16.90
N ALA A 61 -9.89 0.16 16.66
CA ALA A 61 -9.03 0.57 15.56
C ALA A 61 -8.07 1.69 15.95
N ARG A 62 -6.87 1.63 15.41
CA ARG A 62 -5.79 2.56 15.72
C ARG A 62 -5.98 3.84 14.89
N SER A 63 -5.70 5.02 15.46
CA SER A 63 -5.63 6.25 14.66
C SER A 63 -4.64 6.06 13.51
N GLY A 64 -5.08 6.35 12.28
CA GLY A 64 -4.33 6.09 11.05
C GLY A 64 -4.65 4.77 10.34
N SER A 65 -5.25 3.78 10.99
CA SER A 65 -5.70 2.55 10.30
C SER A 65 -6.77 2.85 9.25
N ASP A 66 -6.80 2.10 8.14
CA ASP A 66 -7.97 2.13 7.25
C ASP A 66 -8.86 0.94 7.52
N ILE A 67 -10.16 1.23 7.57
CA ILE A 67 -11.19 0.26 7.87
C ILE A 67 -12.14 0.21 6.69
N LEU A 68 -12.35 -0.98 6.14
CA LEU A 68 -13.36 -1.21 5.12
C LEU A 68 -14.71 -1.44 5.82
N LEU A 69 -15.58 -0.44 5.77
CA LEU A 69 -16.99 -0.58 6.13
C LEU A 69 -17.69 -1.36 5.02
N THR A 70 -18.23 -2.54 5.32
CA THR A 70 -18.88 -3.40 4.33
C THR A 70 -20.32 -3.75 4.70
N GLY A 71 -21.20 -3.58 3.72
CA GLY A 71 -22.58 -4.03 3.75
C GLY A 71 -22.81 -5.35 3.00
N LYS A 72 -21.74 -6.01 2.52
CA LYS A 72 -21.83 -7.27 1.75
C LYS A 72 -22.56 -8.40 2.50
N GLU A 73 -22.55 -8.34 3.83
CA GLU A 73 -23.25 -9.32 4.67
C GLU A 73 -24.77 -9.14 4.73
N SER A 74 -25.30 -8.08 4.11
CA SER A 74 -26.73 -7.85 3.95
C SER A 74 -27.37 -8.83 2.96
N ASP A 75 -28.67 -9.11 3.13
CA ASP A 75 -29.47 -10.01 2.29
C ASP A 75 -30.78 -9.32 1.87
N GLY A 76 -31.19 -9.56 0.63
CA GLY A 76 -32.49 -9.13 0.10
C GLY A 76 -33.66 -10.01 0.53
N ILE A 77 -33.40 -11.25 0.95
CA ILE A 77 -34.37 -12.34 1.22
C ILE A 77 -35.16 -12.76 -0.03
N ASP A 78 -36.06 -11.91 -0.52
CA ASP A 78 -36.93 -12.15 -1.69
C ASP A 78 -36.67 -11.17 -2.85
N ASP A 79 -36.14 -9.97 -2.57
CA ASP A 79 -35.86 -8.93 -3.58
C ASP A 79 -34.40 -8.45 -3.56
N PRO A 80 -33.70 -8.30 -4.71
CA PRO A 80 -32.29 -7.92 -4.73
C PRO A 80 -32.03 -6.51 -4.18
N ILE A 81 -31.03 -6.38 -3.30
CA ILE A 81 -30.54 -5.08 -2.82
C ILE A 81 -29.96 -4.28 -4.00
N LEU A 82 -30.53 -3.09 -4.26
CA LEU A 82 -30.09 -2.19 -5.33
C LEU A 82 -29.23 -1.03 -4.86
N ARG A 83 -29.31 -0.65 -3.57
CA ARG A 83 -28.57 0.48 -2.98
C ARG A 83 -28.11 0.15 -1.56
N PHE A 84 -26.89 0.58 -1.25
CA PHE A 84 -26.34 0.66 0.10
C PHE A 84 -26.02 2.13 0.37
N GLN A 85 -26.27 2.61 1.58
CA GLN A 85 -26.01 3.99 1.99
C GLN A 85 -25.33 3.96 3.35
N TRP A 86 -24.14 4.53 3.44
CA TRP A 86 -23.35 4.63 4.66
C TRP A 86 -23.36 6.06 5.19
N ARG A 87 -23.42 6.21 6.52
CA ARG A 87 -23.36 7.51 7.18
C ARG A 87 -22.78 7.39 8.60
N GLN A 88 -21.91 8.33 8.98
CA GLN A 88 -21.51 8.52 10.38
C GLN A 88 -22.65 9.16 11.19
N ILE A 89 -22.98 8.59 12.35
CA ILE A 89 -24.15 8.97 13.18
C ILE A 89 -23.82 9.30 14.65
N ASP A 90 -22.55 9.20 15.06
CA ASP A 90 -22.12 9.59 16.40
C ASP A 90 -22.10 11.12 16.60
N ASN A 91 -21.76 11.56 17.82
CA ASN A 91 -21.65 12.96 18.21
C ASN A 91 -20.29 13.27 18.83
N SER A 92 -19.23 12.56 18.42
CA SER A 92 -17.85 12.77 18.90
C SER A 92 -17.32 14.17 18.58
N GLY A 93 -17.83 14.79 17.51
CA GLY A 93 -17.28 16.02 16.93
C GLY A 93 -16.11 15.77 15.97
N VAL A 94 -15.73 14.50 15.75
CA VAL A 94 -14.72 14.09 14.77
C VAL A 94 -15.44 13.67 13.50
N ASN A 95 -15.11 14.29 12.37
CA ASN A 95 -15.69 13.97 11.06
C ASN A 95 -14.83 12.94 10.33
N VAL A 96 -15.45 11.89 9.81
CA VAL A 96 -14.78 10.82 9.06
C VAL A 96 -15.23 10.85 7.60
N GLU A 97 -14.28 10.82 6.67
CA GLU A 97 -14.57 10.76 5.25
C GLU A 97 -14.90 9.31 4.82
N LEU A 98 -15.88 9.15 3.93
CA LEU A 98 -16.41 7.85 3.49
C LEU A 98 -16.16 7.67 1.98
N ILE A 99 -15.05 7.02 1.63
CA ILE A 99 -14.58 6.88 0.23
C ILE A 99 -15.23 5.64 -0.41
N GLU A 100 -15.80 5.74 -1.62
CA GLU A 100 -16.41 4.56 -2.27
C GLU A 100 -15.36 3.60 -2.83
N ARG A 101 -15.41 2.32 -2.41
CA ARG A 101 -14.63 1.24 -3.02
C ARG A 101 -15.50 0.34 -3.90
N THR A 102 -16.70 0.02 -3.44
CA THR A 102 -17.74 -0.65 -4.23
C THR A 102 -19.12 -0.14 -3.83
N ARG A 103 -20.17 -0.55 -4.55
CA ARG A 103 -21.56 -0.20 -4.22
C ARG A 103 -22.00 -0.56 -2.80
N SER A 104 -21.35 -1.52 -2.13
CA SER A 104 -21.66 -1.96 -0.76
C SER A 104 -20.58 -1.61 0.26
N THR A 105 -19.43 -1.07 -0.16
CA THR A 105 -18.27 -0.85 0.70
C THR A 105 -17.74 0.58 0.65
N LYS A 106 -17.41 1.11 1.82
CA LYS A 106 -16.72 2.40 1.99
C LYS A 106 -15.41 2.20 2.74
N LEU A 107 -14.33 2.84 2.28
CA LEU A 107 -13.12 2.95 3.08
C LEU A 107 -13.25 4.16 4.01
N ILE A 108 -12.73 4.03 5.22
CA ILE A 108 -12.47 5.16 6.13
C ILE A 108 -11.04 5.08 6.62
N THR A 109 -10.38 6.23 6.77
CA THR A 109 -9.16 6.34 7.58
C THR A 109 -9.55 6.77 8.99
N VAL A 110 -9.11 6.04 10.00
CA VAL A 110 -9.43 6.34 11.40
C VAL A 110 -8.74 7.65 11.79
N PRO A 111 -9.50 8.67 12.20
CA PRO A 111 -8.94 9.99 12.47
C PRO A 111 -7.99 9.97 13.66
N GLN A 112 -7.05 10.93 13.67
CA GLN A 112 -6.17 11.18 14.81
C GLN A 112 -6.99 11.70 16.01
N VAL A 113 -7.03 10.93 17.10
CA VAL A 113 -7.79 11.27 18.31
C VAL A 113 -6.88 11.36 19.54
N ALA A 114 -7.13 12.35 20.40
CA ALA A 114 -6.33 12.55 21.63
C ALA A 114 -6.73 11.63 22.79
N GLN A 115 -7.92 11.00 22.72
CA GLN A 115 -8.45 10.02 23.68
C GLN A 115 -9.31 9.00 22.92
N ALA A 116 -9.49 7.80 23.49
CA ALA A 116 -10.30 6.75 22.87
C ALA A 116 -11.74 7.26 22.57
N THR A 117 -12.17 7.12 21.32
CA THR A 117 -13.38 7.78 20.79
C THR A 117 -14.20 6.79 19.97
N ASP A 118 -15.48 6.62 20.31
CA ASP A 118 -16.40 5.78 19.54
C ASP A 118 -16.94 6.55 18.32
N LEU A 119 -16.66 6.03 17.13
CA LEU A 119 -17.15 6.52 15.84
C LEU A 119 -18.21 5.53 15.34
N GLN A 120 -19.45 5.97 15.14
CA GLN A 120 -20.57 5.06 14.83
C GLN A 120 -21.07 5.26 13.41
N PHE A 121 -21.13 4.17 12.65
CA PHE A 121 -21.54 4.16 11.26
C PHE A 121 -22.82 3.35 11.07
N GLU A 122 -23.79 3.93 10.35
CA GLU A 122 -25.05 3.31 9.98
C GLU A 122 -25.03 2.93 8.50
N LEU A 123 -25.31 1.65 8.23
CA LEU A 123 -25.65 1.14 6.91
C LEU A 123 -27.17 1.19 6.74
N THR A 124 -27.66 1.70 5.61
CA THR A 124 -29.01 1.50 5.12
C THR A 124 -28.97 0.73 3.80
N VAL A 125 -29.68 -0.41 3.72
CA VAL A 125 -29.88 -1.14 2.47
C VAL A 125 -31.27 -0.90 1.91
N ILE A 126 -31.40 -0.88 0.58
CA ILE A 126 -32.66 -0.67 -0.13
C ILE A 126 -32.74 -1.63 -1.33
N ASP A 127 -33.82 -2.42 -1.38
CA ASP A 127 -34.14 -3.38 -2.44
C ASP A 127 -34.76 -2.77 -3.71
N SER A 128 -35.22 -3.64 -4.63
CA SER A 128 -35.96 -3.31 -5.85
C SER A 128 -37.29 -2.62 -5.61
N ASP A 129 -38.01 -3.01 -4.55
CA ASP A 129 -39.34 -2.49 -4.22
C ASP A 129 -39.28 -1.22 -3.34
N ASN A 130 -38.08 -0.78 -2.97
CA ASN A 130 -37.75 0.38 -2.13
C ASN A 130 -38.08 0.17 -0.64
N VAL A 131 -38.18 -1.07 -0.18
CA VAL A 131 -38.17 -1.37 1.25
C VAL A 131 -36.73 -1.25 1.76
N SER A 132 -36.58 -0.96 3.05
CA SER A 132 -35.27 -0.69 3.65
C SER A 132 -35.14 -1.23 5.07
N ALA A 133 -33.88 -1.51 5.40
CA ALA A 133 -33.41 -1.91 6.71
C ALA A 133 -32.08 -1.22 7.02
N THR A 134 -31.75 -1.14 8.30
CA THR A 134 -30.50 -0.53 8.78
C THR A 134 -29.80 -1.43 9.80
N ASP A 135 -28.48 -1.30 9.84
CA ASP A 135 -27.62 -1.89 10.86
C ASP A 135 -26.45 -0.94 11.16
N THR A 136 -25.74 -1.15 12.26
CA THR A 136 -24.69 -0.24 12.74
C THR A 136 -23.42 -0.97 13.18
N VAL A 137 -22.27 -0.40 12.86
CA VAL A 137 -20.96 -0.80 13.40
C VAL A 137 -20.30 0.40 14.06
N THR A 138 -19.57 0.15 15.16
CA THR A 138 -18.83 1.16 15.92
C THR A 138 -17.35 0.89 15.79
N VAL A 139 -16.59 1.88 15.35
CA VAL A 139 -15.14 1.87 15.35
C VAL A 139 -14.67 2.62 16.59
N ASN A 140 -14.07 1.92 17.54
CA ASN A 140 -13.47 2.54 18.71
C ASN A 140 -12.06 3.01 18.32
N ALA A 141 -11.93 4.29 17.97
CA ALA A 141 -10.67 4.91 17.59
C ALA A 141 -9.76 5.06 18.82
N VAL A 142 -8.62 4.38 18.80
CA VAL A 142 -7.59 4.37 19.85
C VAL A 142 -6.47 5.34 19.46
N PRO A 143 -6.12 6.32 20.32
CA PRO A 143 -5.01 7.24 20.08
C PRO A 143 -3.72 6.49 19.77
N ALA A 144 -3.01 6.92 18.73
CA ALA A 144 -1.77 6.30 18.32
C ALA A 144 -0.94 7.26 17.45
N PRO A 145 0.39 7.09 17.42
CA PRO A 145 1.25 7.81 16.49
C PRO A 145 0.99 7.31 15.07
N ASP A 146 1.03 8.19 14.08
CA ASP A 146 1.13 7.74 12.70
C ASP A 146 2.21 8.57 12.02
N ALA A 147 3.31 7.91 11.68
CA ALA A 147 4.43 8.55 11.01
C ALA A 147 4.13 8.76 9.51
N ASN A 148 3.16 8.02 8.95
CA ASN A 148 2.83 8.01 7.54
C ASN A 148 4.03 7.74 6.62
N VAL A 149 4.74 6.63 6.90
CA VAL A 149 5.94 6.17 6.16
C VAL A 149 5.86 4.69 5.79
N PHE A 150 4.67 4.09 5.78
CA PHE A 150 4.51 2.69 5.39
C PHE A 150 4.90 2.52 3.92
N LEU A 151 5.54 1.40 3.60
CA LEU A 151 6.05 1.14 2.25
C LEU A 151 7.00 2.24 1.71
N GLU A 152 7.67 2.99 2.59
CA GLU A 152 8.70 4.00 2.27
C GLU A 152 9.95 3.76 3.13
N GLN A 153 10.91 2.98 2.61
CA GLN A 153 12.11 2.56 3.35
C GLN A 153 12.96 3.75 3.82
N ASP A 154 13.21 4.72 2.93
CA ASP A 154 13.96 5.94 3.26
C ASP A 154 13.28 6.76 4.36
N ALA A 155 11.98 7.04 4.23
CA ALA A 155 11.24 7.86 5.17
C ALA A 155 11.12 7.19 6.56
N ALA A 156 11.18 5.87 6.63
CA ALA A 156 11.22 5.11 7.88
C ALA A 156 12.49 5.38 8.70
N VAL A 157 13.63 5.47 8.00
CA VAL A 157 14.96 5.69 8.57
C VAL A 157 15.18 7.18 8.81
N ASP A 158 14.92 8.01 7.80
CA ASP A 158 14.99 9.46 7.82
C ASP A 158 13.69 10.10 7.30
N PRO A 159 12.75 10.48 8.18
CA PRO A 159 11.51 11.16 7.81
C PRO A 159 11.69 12.49 7.03
N GLY A 160 12.93 13.02 6.96
CA GLY A 160 13.26 14.17 6.12
C GLY A 160 13.41 13.84 4.63
N SER A 161 13.53 12.57 4.22
CA SER A 161 13.72 12.18 2.81
C SER A 161 12.52 12.56 1.92
N ASN A 162 11.30 12.34 2.43
CA ASN A 162 10.05 12.66 1.72
C ASN A 162 9.63 14.14 1.91
N GLN A 163 10.59 15.04 2.19
CA GLN A 163 10.34 16.45 2.52
C GLN A 163 11.37 17.40 1.87
N TYR A 164 10.95 18.66 1.69
CA TYR A 164 11.83 19.75 1.26
C TYR A 164 11.47 21.07 1.96
N GLN A 165 12.43 21.98 2.03
CA GLN A 165 12.25 23.32 2.59
C GLN A 165 12.15 24.35 1.47
N LEU A 166 11.09 25.16 1.48
CA LEU A 166 11.02 26.41 0.72
C LEU A 166 11.69 27.52 1.54
N VAL A 167 12.79 28.07 1.04
CA VAL A 167 13.44 29.27 1.56
C VAL A 167 12.96 30.50 0.79
N VAL A 168 12.42 31.49 1.50
CA VAL A 168 11.97 32.77 0.92
C VAL A 168 13.06 33.82 1.15
N GLY A 169 13.88 34.01 0.12
CA GLY A 169 15.09 34.82 0.16
C GLY A 169 14.87 36.29 -0.18
N VAL A 170 15.62 37.17 0.50
CA VAL A 170 15.81 38.57 0.09
C VAL A 170 16.86 38.63 -1.04
N GLU A 171 16.62 39.40 -2.09
CA GLU A 171 17.60 39.62 -3.16
C GLU A 171 18.95 40.16 -2.65
N PRO A 172 20.10 39.62 -3.11
CA PRO A 172 21.41 40.05 -2.64
C PRO A 172 21.65 41.56 -2.77
N GLY A 173 22.03 42.19 -1.65
CA GLY A 173 22.27 43.63 -1.58
C GLY A 173 21.05 44.52 -1.37
N GLU A 174 19.82 44.00 -1.42
CA GLU A 174 18.62 44.73 -0.98
C GLU A 174 18.45 44.67 0.54
N THR A 175 17.88 45.71 1.15
CA THR A 175 17.71 45.83 2.61
C THR A 175 16.23 45.80 2.98
N THR A 176 15.89 44.91 3.92
CA THR A 176 14.51 44.59 4.30
C THR A 176 13.78 45.68 5.09
N ASN A 177 12.48 45.78 4.85
CA ASN A 177 11.52 46.53 5.68
C ASN A 177 10.08 45.99 5.56
N SER A 178 9.91 44.76 5.10
CA SER A 178 8.68 44.29 4.45
C SER A 178 8.20 42.92 4.92
N ASN A 179 6.89 42.72 4.82
CA ASN A 179 6.28 41.39 4.84
C ASN A 179 6.26 40.78 3.43
N PHE A 180 5.94 39.51 3.35
CA PHE A 180 5.57 38.85 2.09
C PHE A 180 4.36 37.97 2.24
N SER A 181 3.74 37.67 1.11
CA SER A 181 2.55 36.85 1.00
C SER A 181 2.67 35.90 -0.18
N LEU A 182 2.54 34.61 0.07
CA LEU A 182 2.78 33.52 -0.87
C LEU A 182 1.58 32.57 -0.87
N ASP A 183 1.06 32.20 -2.03
CA ASP A 183 0.18 31.05 -2.20
C ASP A 183 0.96 29.87 -2.77
N VAL A 184 0.74 28.69 -2.22
CA VAL A 184 1.22 27.42 -2.77
C VAL A 184 0.01 26.60 -3.19
N GLU A 185 -0.13 26.38 -4.50
CA GLU A 185 -1.20 25.58 -5.09
C GLU A 185 -0.69 24.17 -5.41
N THR A 186 -1.43 23.15 -4.97
CA THR A 186 -1.25 21.76 -5.41
C THR A 186 -2.34 21.46 -6.44
N VAL A 187 -1.93 21.23 -7.68
CA VAL A 187 -2.82 20.99 -8.82
C VAL A 187 -2.59 19.58 -9.34
N VAL A 188 -3.65 18.81 -9.57
CA VAL A 188 -3.57 17.48 -10.18
C VAL A 188 -4.25 17.48 -11.53
N GLU A 189 -3.62 16.86 -12.52
CA GLU A 189 -4.17 16.64 -13.86
C GLU A 189 -4.18 15.14 -14.18
N TRP A 190 -5.24 14.62 -14.80
CA TRP A 190 -5.40 13.19 -15.12
C TRP A 190 -6.23 12.99 -16.39
N LEU A 191 -6.23 11.78 -16.96
CA LEU A 191 -7.23 11.39 -17.96
C LEU A 191 -8.45 10.78 -17.28
N ASP A 192 -9.64 11.30 -17.61
CA ASP A 192 -10.90 10.73 -17.16
C ASP A 192 -11.31 9.48 -17.95
N ARG A 193 -12.42 8.83 -17.57
CA ARG A 193 -12.94 7.60 -18.22
C ARG A 193 -13.26 7.75 -19.71
N THR A 194 -13.31 8.97 -20.23
CA THR A 194 -13.53 9.27 -21.65
C THR A 194 -12.25 9.55 -22.43
N GLY A 195 -11.08 9.53 -21.75
CA GLY A 195 -9.80 9.94 -22.28
C GLY A 195 -9.63 11.46 -22.37
N SER A 196 -10.45 12.24 -21.64
CA SER A 196 -10.35 13.70 -21.61
C SER A 196 -9.46 14.14 -20.45
N ARG A 197 -8.54 15.08 -20.70
CA ARG A 197 -7.69 15.67 -19.66
C ARG A 197 -8.52 16.53 -18.72
N GLN A 198 -8.49 16.22 -17.43
CA GLN A 198 -9.07 17.00 -16.34
C GLN A 198 -7.96 17.68 -15.53
N SER A 199 -8.32 18.69 -14.74
CA SER A 199 -7.42 19.47 -13.89
C SER A 199 -8.18 19.96 -12.64
N LEU A 200 -7.57 19.86 -11.47
CA LEU A 200 -8.17 20.17 -10.17
C LEU A 200 -7.13 20.76 -9.22
N VAL A 201 -7.47 21.89 -8.57
CA VAL A 201 -6.70 22.38 -7.42
C VAL A 201 -7.14 21.59 -6.18
N LEU A 202 -6.24 20.76 -5.65
CA LEU A 202 -6.49 19.95 -4.45
C LEU A 202 -6.44 20.82 -3.18
N GLU A 203 -5.43 21.67 -3.09
CA GLU A 203 -5.16 22.59 -1.98
C GLU A 203 -4.60 23.94 -2.48
N THR A 204 -4.91 25.02 -1.76
CA THR A 204 -4.19 26.30 -1.82
C THR A 204 -3.77 26.71 -0.42
N ARG A 205 -2.46 26.71 -0.14
CA ARG A 205 -1.88 27.08 1.15
C ARG A 205 -1.34 28.52 1.10
N ARG A 206 -2.07 29.44 1.73
CA ARG A 206 -1.64 30.83 1.94
C ARG A 206 -0.61 30.91 3.08
N ILE A 207 0.54 31.50 2.80
CA ILE A 207 1.65 31.75 3.73
C ILE A 207 1.88 33.26 3.83
N GLU A 208 1.78 33.79 5.06
CA GLU A 208 2.11 35.17 5.37
C GLU A 208 3.42 35.19 6.17
N GLY A 209 4.45 35.89 5.68
CA GLY A 209 5.79 35.89 6.25
C GLY A 209 6.39 37.29 6.43
N THR A 210 7.50 37.37 7.15
CA THR A 210 8.23 38.61 7.42
C THR A 210 9.73 38.35 7.49
N TRP A 211 10.54 39.20 6.88
CA TRP A 211 11.97 39.25 7.18
C TRP A 211 12.23 40.22 8.35
N PRO A 212 13.33 40.04 9.13
CA PRO A 212 13.73 41.02 10.13
C PRO A 212 14.01 42.39 9.50
N ASP A 213 13.72 43.51 10.18
CA ASP A 213 13.98 44.84 9.65
C ASP A 213 15.49 45.16 9.53
N GLY A 214 15.91 45.71 8.38
CA GLY A 214 17.24 46.26 8.20
C GLY A 214 18.37 45.26 7.98
N VAL A 215 18.07 43.99 7.68
CA VAL A 215 19.06 43.03 7.17
C VAL A 215 19.24 43.21 5.66
N THR A 216 20.43 42.93 5.15
CA THR A 216 20.74 43.00 3.71
C THR A 216 20.83 41.58 3.16
N GLY A 217 20.19 41.31 2.01
CA GLY A 217 20.26 40.02 1.33
C GLY A 217 21.70 39.60 1.02
N GLU A 218 21.99 38.31 1.16
CA GLU A 218 23.30 37.70 0.92
C GLU A 218 23.25 36.82 -0.35
N ASP A 219 24.37 36.67 -1.06
CA ASP A 219 24.44 35.87 -2.30
C ASP A 219 23.98 34.42 -2.10
N ASP A 220 24.31 33.83 -0.94
CA ASP A 220 23.85 32.52 -0.51
C ASP A 220 22.56 32.66 0.32
N ILE A 221 21.45 32.64 -0.39
CA ILE A 221 20.08 32.70 0.15
C ILE A 221 19.80 31.64 1.22
N VAL A 222 20.41 30.46 1.11
CA VAL A 222 20.12 29.34 2.00
C VAL A 222 20.94 29.43 3.28
N SER A 223 22.21 29.84 3.22
CA SER A 223 23.00 30.03 4.45
C SER A 223 22.54 31.24 5.29
N ALA A 224 21.91 32.24 4.68
CA ALA A 224 21.36 33.42 5.34
C ALA A 224 20.21 33.06 6.33
N ALA A 225 20.57 32.89 7.61
CA ALA A 225 19.67 32.43 8.68
C ALA A 225 18.47 33.35 8.99
N PHE A 226 18.40 34.55 8.40
CA PHE A 226 17.25 35.46 8.52
C PHE A 226 16.15 35.21 7.48
N ASN A 227 16.39 34.39 6.46
CA ASN A 227 15.40 34.05 5.44
C ASN A 227 14.40 33.00 6.00
N PRO A 228 13.09 33.28 6.01
CA PRO A 228 12.10 32.32 6.49
C PRO A 228 12.07 31.04 5.66
N ARG A 229 11.80 29.93 6.34
CA ARG A 229 11.76 28.59 5.77
C ARG A 229 10.44 27.92 6.07
N TYR A 230 9.91 27.18 5.11
CA TYR A 230 8.66 26.42 5.24
C TYR A 230 8.87 24.99 4.78
N LEU A 231 8.47 24.04 5.61
CA LEU A 231 8.56 22.62 5.32
C LEU A 231 7.33 22.16 4.52
N PHE A 232 7.58 21.31 3.52
CA PHE A 232 6.59 20.67 2.67
C PHE A 232 6.98 19.19 2.47
N SER A 233 6.00 18.30 2.42
CA SER A 233 6.20 16.95 1.89
C SER A 233 6.34 17.00 0.37
N LEU A 234 7.00 16.00 -0.23
CA LEU A 234 6.91 15.81 -1.67
C LEU A 234 5.45 15.48 -2.06
N PRO A 235 4.95 15.99 -3.19
CA PRO A 235 3.60 15.69 -3.63
C PRO A 235 3.50 14.25 -4.15
N GLU A 236 2.38 13.59 -3.86
CA GLU A 236 2.07 12.25 -4.37
C GLU A 236 0.74 12.28 -5.11
N VAL A 237 0.62 11.46 -6.15
CA VAL A 237 -0.70 11.19 -6.76
C VAL A 237 -1.49 10.37 -5.75
N ASP A 238 -2.73 10.76 -5.48
CA ASP A 238 -3.67 9.94 -4.74
C ASP A 238 -5.00 9.90 -5.51
N MET A 239 -5.34 8.73 -6.03
CA MET A 239 -6.60 8.49 -6.74
C MET A 239 -7.81 8.81 -5.86
N ASP A 240 -7.76 8.62 -4.54
CA ASP A 240 -8.89 8.87 -3.66
C ASP A 240 -9.10 10.36 -3.40
N GLU A 241 -8.03 11.15 -3.21
CA GLU A 241 -8.11 12.61 -3.12
C GLU A 241 -8.73 13.26 -4.37
N ILE A 242 -8.48 12.67 -5.55
CA ILE A 242 -9.15 13.02 -6.80
C ILE A 242 -10.62 12.55 -6.77
N ASN A 243 -10.84 11.24 -6.63
CA ASN A 243 -12.14 10.61 -6.88
C ASN A 243 -13.23 10.98 -5.86
N LYS A 244 -12.85 11.28 -4.61
CA LYS A 244 -13.80 11.73 -3.58
C LYS A 244 -14.46 13.08 -3.90
N ARG A 245 -13.87 13.88 -4.80
CA ARG A 245 -14.48 15.13 -5.32
C ARG A 245 -15.59 14.87 -6.35
N PHE A 246 -15.74 13.62 -6.82
CA PHE A 246 -16.62 13.19 -7.91
C PHE A 246 -17.62 12.10 -7.47
N GLU A 247 -18.14 12.24 -6.24
CA GLU A 247 -19.16 11.37 -5.64
C GLU A 247 -20.63 11.75 -6.00
N GLY A 248 -20.83 12.73 -6.88
CA GLY A 248 -22.17 13.17 -7.29
C GLY A 248 -22.83 12.27 -8.36
N PRO A 249 -24.18 12.28 -8.46
CA PRO A 249 -24.90 11.52 -9.49
C PRO A 249 -24.59 12.02 -10.91
N GLY A 250 -23.71 11.31 -11.61
CA GLY A 250 -23.25 11.63 -12.97
C GLY A 250 -21.75 11.90 -13.06
N ASP A 251 -21.05 12.04 -11.94
CA ASP A 251 -19.64 12.42 -11.91
C ASP A 251 -18.67 11.24 -12.13
N ARG A 252 -19.18 10.00 -12.21
CA ARG A 252 -18.33 8.79 -12.38
C ARG A 252 -17.40 8.89 -13.59
N ASP A 253 -17.84 9.51 -14.69
CA ASP A 253 -17.02 9.64 -15.90
C ASP A 253 -15.91 10.69 -15.80
N LEU A 254 -15.89 11.51 -14.75
CA LEU A 254 -14.81 12.46 -14.43
C LEU A 254 -13.71 11.84 -13.54
N ARG A 255 -13.98 10.68 -12.92
CA ARG A 255 -13.03 9.97 -12.07
C ARG A 255 -11.85 9.42 -12.86
N ILE A 256 -10.70 9.30 -12.20
CA ILE A 256 -9.59 8.47 -12.67
C ILE A 256 -9.88 6.99 -12.35
N GLU A 257 -9.27 6.09 -13.11
CA GLU A 257 -9.29 4.64 -12.93
C GLU A 257 -7.84 4.14 -12.83
N GLN A 258 -7.58 3.05 -12.09
CA GLN A 258 -6.20 2.58 -11.84
C GLN A 258 -5.40 2.31 -13.13
N ARG A 259 -6.03 1.78 -14.19
CA ARG A 259 -5.37 1.56 -15.50
C ARG A 259 -4.85 2.84 -16.17
N ASP A 260 -5.36 4.00 -15.77
CA ASP A 260 -5.02 5.32 -16.31
C ASP A 260 -4.16 6.13 -15.31
N ILE A 261 -3.68 5.50 -14.22
CA ILE A 261 -2.97 6.18 -13.11
C ILE A 261 -1.68 6.86 -13.58
N ASP A 262 -0.93 6.21 -14.48
CA ASP A 262 0.30 6.75 -15.07
C ASP A 262 0.06 7.97 -15.99
N SER A 263 -1.20 8.30 -16.27
CA SER A 263 -1.57 9.56 -16.93
C SER A 263 -1.71 10.74 -15.97
N ALA A 264 -1.76 10.48 -14.65
CA ALA A 264 -1.93 11.50 -13.62
C ALA A 264 -0.61 12.17 -13.26
N GLN A 265 -0.65 13.47 -13.05
CA GLN A 265 0.49 14.28 -12.64
C GLN A 265 0.06 15.31 -11.61
N VAL A 266 0.82 15.42 -10.52
CA VAL A 266 0.67 16.50 -9.54
C VAL A 266 1.69 17.59 -9.86
N PHE A 267 1.26 18.84 -9.78
CA PHE A 267 2.06 20.03 -9.99
C PHE A 267 1.98 20.93 -8.75
N MET A 268 3.14 21.43 -8.33
CA MET A 268 3.24 22.49 -7.33
C MET A 268 3.42 23.83 -8.03
N ARG A 269 2.72 24.86 -7.56
CA ARG A 269 2.88 26.24 -8.05
C ARG A 269 3.02 27.20 -6.88
N PHE A 270 4.08 27.98 -6.89
CA PHE A 270 4.43 28.94 -5.85
C PHE A 270 4.20 30.36 -6.38
N ALA A 271 3.15 31.03 -5.93
CA ALA A 271 2.73 32.35 -6.38
C ALA A 271 2.96 33.41 -5.29
N LEU A 272 3.89 34.34 -5.53
CA LEU A 272 4.25 35.38 -4.58
C LEU A 272 3.45 36.66 -4.90
N ASP A 273 2.47 36.99 -4.05
CA ASP A 273 1.43 38.02 -4.28
C ASP A 273 1.89 39.44 -3.91
N ARG A 274 2.41 39.61 -2.69
CA ARG A 274 2.72 40.95 -2.14
C ARG A 274 4.00 40.95 -1.34
N PHE A 275 4.84 41.96 -1.60
CA PHE A 275 6.10 42.25 -0.92
C PHE A 275 6.63 43.62 -1.43
N ASP A 276 7.51 44.29 -0.69
CA ASP A 276 8.05 45.62 -1.08
C ASP A 276 9.47 45.58 -1.68
N ASN A 277 10.20 44.46 -1.56
CA ASN A 277 11.60 44.27 -2.00
C ASN A 277 11.75 43.00 -2.84
N ASN A 278 12.74 42.93 -3.75
CA ASN A 278 12.94 41.73 -4.57
C ASN A 278 13.11 40.47 -3.72
N ALA A 279 12.39 39.41 -4.11
CA ALA A 279 12.41 38.13 -3.44
C ALA A 279 12.81 36.99 -4.39
N ARG A 280 13.47 35.98 -3.81
CA ARG A 280 13.90 34.74 -4.48
C ARG A 280 13.25 33.56 -3.78
N LEU A 281 12.79 32.55 -4.52
CA LEU A 281 12.28 31.30 -3.95
C LEU A 281 13.26 30.17 -4.28
N VAL A 282 13.75 29.51 -3.23
CA VAL A 282 14.73 28.41 -3.34
C VAL A 282 14.20 27.21 -2.59
N LEU A 283 14.11 26.07 -3.25
CA LEU A 283 13.91 24.78 -2.62
C LEU A 283 15.25 24.24 -2.12
N LEU A 284 15.25 23.68 -0.91
CA LEU A 284 16.37 22.99 -0.27
C LEU A 284 15.91 21.57 0.08
N PHE A 285 16.67 20.57 -0.38
CA PHE A 285 16.42 19.16 -0.15
C PHE A 285 17.28 18.63 1.01
N ASN A 286 16.94 17.43 1.50
CA ASN A 286 17.59 16.82 2.67
C ASN A 286 19.09 16.52 2.44
N ASP A 287 19.49 16.23 1.19
CA ASP A 287 20.89 16.07 0.77
C ASP A 287 21.71 17.39 0.80
N GLY A 288 21.05 18.51 1.09
CA GLY A 288 21.63 19.85 1.06
C GLY A 288 21.66 20.50 -0.33
N SER A 289 21.17 19.81 -1.38
CA SER A 289 21.07 20.40 -2.71
C SER A 289 19.94 21.43 -2.79
N THR A 290 20.06 22.35 -3.74
CA THR A 290 19.11 23.46 -3.90
C THR A 290 18.59 23.57 -5.33
N ARG A 291 17.38 24.09 -5.47
CA ARG A 291 16.76 24.44 -6.75
C ARG A 291 16.09 25.80 -6.64
N GLU A 292 16.53 26.74 -7.46
CA GLU A 292 15.96 28.08 -7.51
C GLU A 292 14.76 28.10 -8.46
N ILE A 293 13.58 28.43 -7.93
CA ILE A 293 12.30 28.32 -8.66
C ILE A 293 11.67 29.68 -8.99
N VAL A 294 12.09 30.75 -8.29
CA VAL A 294 11.83 32.15 -8.66
C VAL A 294 13.11 32.94 -8.42
N THR A 295 13.70 33.49 -9.48
CA THR A 295 15.02 34.12 -9.40
C THR A 295 15.02 35.50 -8.78
N THR A 296 14.16 36.40 -9.26
CA THR A 296 14.05 37.80 -8.80
C THR A 296 12.69 38.31 -9.28
N ALA A 297 11.87 38.88 -8.40
CA ALA A 297 10.56 39.43 -8.75
C ALA A 297 10.24 40.73 -8.03
N LEU A 298 9.46 41.61 -8.68
CA LEU A 298 8.83 42.80 -8.11
C LEU A 298 7.31 42.75 -8.35
N GLY A 299 6.54 42.63 -7.27
CA GLY A 299 5.09 42.41 -7.34
C GLY A 299 4.74 40.96 -7.72
N GLU A 300 3.47 40.75 -8.09
CA GLU A 300 2.89 39.42 -8.36
C GLU A 300 3.71 38.59 -9.37
N THR A 301 4.15 37.40 -8.95
CA THR A 301 4.87 36.42 -9.80
C THR A 301 4.51 34.98 -9.42
N ASP A 302 4.82 34.00 -10.27
CA ASP A 302 4.73 32.59 -9.92
C ASP A 302 5.82 31.73 -10.58
N SER A 303 6.11 30.59 -9.97
CA SER A 303 7.14 29.62 -10.42
C SER A 303 6.82 28.93 -11.76
N GLY A 304 5.59 29.06 -12.28
CA GLY A 304 5.02 28.06 -13.17
C GLY A 304 4.70 26.74 -12.43
N PRO A 305 4.13 25.76 -13.13
CA PRO A 305 3.95 24.42 -12.59
C PRO A 305 5.29 23.68 -12.52
N ILE A 306 5.58 23.09 -11.37
CA ILE A 306 6.72 22.19 -11.14
C ILE A 306 6.16 20.78 -10.95
N SER A 307 6.63 19.79 -11.71
CA SER A 307 6.12 18.42 -11.61
C SER A 307 6.50 17.76 -10.27
N GLY A 308 5.59 16.97 -9.72
CA GLY A 308 5.86 16.12 -8.55
C GLY A 308 6.96 15.09 -8.81
N ASP A 309 7.00 14.51 -10.02
CA ASP A 309 8.08 13.59 -10.43
C ASP A 309 9.43 14.29 -10.50
N GLU A 310 9.47 15.57 -10.93
CA GLU A 310 10.70 16.38 -10.93
C GLU A 310 11.14 16.71 -9.50
N LEU A 311 10.20 17.01 -8.59
CA LEU A 311 10.51 17.24 -7.17
C LEU A 311 11.06 15.98 -6.50
N LYS A 312 10.42 14.81 -6.71
CA LYS A 312 10.90 13.52 -6.23
C LYS A 312 12.28 13.18 -6.81
N THR A 313 12.47 13.36 -8.12
CA THR A 313 13.78 13.26 -8.78
C THR A 313 14.85 14.15 -8.15
N TRP A 314 14.55 15.43 -7.88
CA TRP A 314 15.53 16.33 -7.25
C TRP A 314 15.83 16.00 -5.79
N ALA A 315 14.91 15.32 -5.10
CA ALA A 315 15.10 14.80 -3.75
C ALA A 315 15.83 13.44 -3.71
N GLY A 316 16.10 12.82 -4.87
CA GLY A 316 16.64 11.44 -4.93
C GLY A 316 15.63 10.40 -4.46
N GLN A 317 14.33 10.60 -4.75
CA GLN A 317 13.24 9.69 -4.40
C GLN A 317 12.57 9.15 -5.67
N GLU A 318 12.00 7.95 -5.58
CA GLU A 318 11.32 7.31 -6.72
C GLU A 318 10.12 8.13 -7.23
N SER A 319 9.88 8.00 -8.54
CA SER A 319 8.90 8.76 -9.32
C SER A 319 8.36 7.92 -10.49
N GLY A 320 7.37 8.44 -11.21
CA GLY A 320 6.87 7.78 -12.43
C GLY A 320 7.97 7.62 -13.50
N ILE A 321 8.98 8.50 -13.48
CA ILE A 321 10.15 8.45 -14.37
C ILE A 321 11.05 7.25 -14.02
N THR A 322 11.39 7.06 -12.74
CA THR A 322 12.27 5.96 -12.32
C THR A 322 11.61 4.60 -12.50
N ALA A 323 10.30 4.51 -12.26
CA ALA A 323 9.52 3.29 -12.50
C ALA A 323 9.47 2.90 -13.99
N ALA A 324 9.19 3.86 -14.88
CA ALA A 324 9.22 3.62 -16.32
C ALA A 324 10.62 3.21 -16.81
N ASN A 325 11.67 3.82 -16.25
CA ASN A 325 13.07 3.45 -16.53
C ASN A 325 13.39 2.01 -16.03
N TYR A 326 12.89 1.61 -14.86
CA TYR A 326 13.05 0.24 -14.35
C TYR A 326 12.38 -0.79 -15.27
N TYR A 327 11.13 -0.57 -15.66
CA TYR A 327 10.43 -1.44 -16.61
C TYR A 327 11.11 -1.52 -17.99
N ALA A 328 11.72 -0.42 -18.46
CA ALA A 328 12.53 -0.43 -19.68
C ALA A 328 13.83 -1.24 -19.52
N LEU A 329 14.48 -1.22 -18.34
CA LEU A 329 15.66 -2.03 -18.05
C LEU A 329 15.36 -3.54 -18.08
N ILE A 330 14.21 -3.96 -17.55
CA ILE A 330 13.81 -5.38 -17.47
C ILE A 330 13.01 -5.90 -18.68
N GLU A 331 12.72 -5.06 -19.68
CA GLU A 331 11.85 -5.38 -20.83
C GLU A 331 10.47 -5.92 -20.39
N ALA A 332 9.84 -5.22 -19.45
CA ALA A 332 8.54 -5.58 -18.88
C ALA A 332 7.44 -5.75 -19.96
N PRO A 333 6.72 -6.89 -20.02
CA PRO A 333 5.58 -7.05 -20.92
C PRO A 333 4.44 -6.08 -20.58
N GLU A 334 3.79 -5.51 -21.60
CA GLU A 334 2.72 -4.49 -21.43
C GLU A 334 1.47 -5.08 -20.76
N THR A 335 1.24 -6.40 -20.91
CA THR A 335 0.09 -7.10 -20.31
C THR A 335 0.47 -8.34 -19.51
N LEU A 336 -0.35 -8.67 -18.51
CA LEU A 336 -0.20 -9.91 -17.74
C LEU A 336 -0.28 -11.15 -18.63
N SER A 337 -1.14 -11.13 -19.64
CA SER A 337 -1.32 -12.26 -20.58
C SER A 337 -0.05 -12.56 -21.39
N GLU A 338 0.71 -11.53 -21.77
CA GLU A 338 2.02 -11.69 -22.41
C GLU A 338 3.06 -12.25 -21.44
N TRP A 339 3.12 -11.73 -20.20
CA TRP A 339 4.03 -12.24 -19.18
C TRP A 339 3.74 -13.70 -18.80
N LEU A 340 2.47 -14.08 -18.64
CA LEU A 340 2.05 -15.47 -18.34
C LEU A 340 2.50 -16.42 -19.45
N GLN A 341 2.31 -16.03 -20.72
CA GLN A 341 2.74 -16.81 -21.88
C GLN A 341 4.27 -16.94 -21.94
N ALA A 342 5.01 -15.86 -21.71
CA ALA A 342 6.48 -15.86 -21.68
C ALA A 342 7.03 -16.74 -20.55
N SER A 343 6.35 -16.73 -19.39
CA SER A 343 6.71 -17.44 -18.16
C SER A 343 6.25 -18.90 -18.11
N GLY A 344 5.68 -19.43 -19.20
CA GLY A 344 5.29 -20.84 -19.31
C GLY A 344 4.04 -21.24 -18.52
N PHE A 345 3.19 -20.28 -18.14
CA PHE A 345 1.84 -20.57 -17.66
C PHE A 345 0.89 -20.83 -18.84
N GLY A 346 0.08 -21.88 -18.73
CA GLY A 346 -0.94 -22.22 -19.73
C GLY A 346 -2.29 -21.53 -19.48
N ASP A 347 -3.27 -21.78 -20.35
CA ASP A 347 -4.62 -21.18 -20.28
C ASP A 347 -5.37 -21.45 -18.96
N THR A 348 -4.97 -22.48 -18.21
CA THR A 348 -5.54 -22.86 -16.91
C THR A 348 -4.42 -23.15 -15.89
N PRO A 349 -3.72 -22.13 -15.37
CA PRO A 349 -2.54 -22.31 -14.50
C PRO A 349 -2.85 -23.17 -13.27
N ARG A 350 -4.05 -23.03 -12.72
CA ARG A 350 -4.56 -23.79 -11.58
C ARG A 350 -4.63 -25.33 -11.78
N GLU A 351 -4.70 -25.77 -13.03
CA GLU A 351 -4.79 -27.20 -13.39
C GLU A 351 -3.48 -27.71 -14.01
N GLN A 352 -2.44 -26.87 -14.07
CA GLN A 352 -1.16 -27.17 -14.69
C GLN A 352 -0.23 -27.92 -13.72
N GLU A 353 0.31 -29.05 -14.16
CA GLU A 353 1.35 -29.78 -13.44
C GLU A 353 2.60 -28.91 -13.27
N GLY A 354 3.18 -28.88 -12.06
CA GLY A 354 4.32 -28.01 -11.72
C GLY A 354 3.98 -26.57 -11.32
N VAL A 355 2.69 -26.20 -11.27
CA VAL A 355 2.22 -24.93 -10.70
C VAL A 355 1.60 -25.19 -9.32
N ALA A 356 2.14 -24.54 -8.29
CA ALA A 356 1.55 -24.50 -6.96
C ALA A 356 0.47 -23.41 -6.88
N HIS A 357 -0.66 -23.68 -6.24
CA HIS A 357 -1.80 -22.76 -6.17
C HIS A 357 -2.39 -22.64 -4.77
N ALA A 358 -2.61 -21.41 -4.28
CA ALA A 358 -3.27 -21.18 -2.99
C ALA A 358 -4.14 -19.91 -2.98
N ILE A 359 -5.28 -19.97 -2.29
CA ILE A 359 -6.12 -18.82 -1.95
C ILE A 359 -6.21 -18.68 -0.42
N TYR A 360 -5.86 -17.49 0.07
CA TYR A 360 -5.78 -17.14 1.48
C TYR A 360 -5.91 -15.61 1.65
N LEU A 361 -6.13 -15.13 2.87
CA LEU A 361 -5.97 -13.72 3.21
C LEU A 361 -4.69 -13.54 4.00
N ASN A 362 -3.85 -12.58 3.60
CA ASN A 362 -2.63 -12.30 4.34
C ASN A 362 -2.95 -11.45 5.56
N ASN A 363 -2.88 -12.07 6.74
CA ASN A 363 -3.40 -11.50 7.98
C ASN A 363 -2.40 -10.53 8.63
N PHE A 364 -1.10 -10.58 8.33
CA PHE A 364 -0.07 -9.78 9.00
C PHE A 364 0.73 -8.84 8.08
N ASP A 365 0.23 -8.54 6.88
CA ASP A 365 0.91 -7.74 5.84
C ASP A 365 0.02 -6.57 5.35
N LEU A 366 -0.75 -6.75 4.26
CA LEU A 366 -1.65 -5.74 3.70
C LEU A 366 -3.14 -6.06 3.89
N GLY A 367 -3.49 -7.21 4.46
CA GLY A 367 -4.89 -7.58 4.77
C GLY A 367 -5.73 -8.06 3.58
N PHE A 368 -5.14 -8.20 2.40
CA PHE A 368 -5.84 -8.56 1.18
C PHE A 368 -6.05 -10.07 1.03
N GLY A 369 -7.14 -10.45 0.35
CA GLY A 369 -7.29 -11.77 -0.24
C GLY A 369 -6.30 -11.93 -1.39
N ARG A 370 -5.60 -13.07 -1.44
CA ARG A 370 -4.55 -13.40 -2.41
C ARG A 370 -4.98 -14.63 -3.21
N ASP A 371 -4.87 -14.58 -4.53
CA ASP A 371 -4.94 -15.75 -5.42
C ASP A 371 -3.54 -15.99 -6.00
N MET A 372 -2.77 -16.86 -5.33
CA MET A 372 -1.33 -17.01 -5.49
C MET A 372 -0.96 -18.22 -6.35
N TYR A 373 -0.06 -18.01 -7.31
CA TYR A 373 0.48 -19.04 -8.19
C TYR A 373 2.00 -18.96 -8.21
N LEU A 374 2.67 -20.11 -8.10
CA LEU A 374 4.12 -20.21 -8.27
C LEU A 374 4.48 -21.38 -9.19
N ARG A 375 5.46 -21.17 -10.07
CA ARG A 375 6.04 -22.16 -10.97
C ARG A 375 7.56 -22.08 -10.88
N VAL A 376 8.21 -23.22 -10.65
CA VAL A 376 9.66 -23.36 -10.86
C VAL A 376 9.87 -24.01 -12.21
N ASP A 377 10.73 -23.42 -13.04
CA ASP A 377 11.12 -23.97 -14.32
C ASP A 377 12.14 -25.12 -14.14
N GLU A 378 11.82 -26.32 -14.64
CA GLU A 378 12.68 -27.50 -14.46
C GLU A 378 13.99 -27.44 -15.28
N ASP A 379 14.00 -26.69 -16.39
CA ASP A 379 15.15 -26.62 -17.31
C ASP A 379 16.20 -25.58 -16.87
N CYS A 380 15.78 -24.34 -16.58
CA CYS A 380 16.65 -23.25 -16.16
C CYS A 380 16.72 -23.08 -14.62
N GLY A 381 15.74 -23.58 -13.85
CA GLY A 381 15.60 -23.27 -12.43
C GLY A 381 15.19 -21.81 -12.17
N ASN A 382 14.47 -21.18 -13.10
CA ASN A 382 13.87 -19.85 -12.92
C ASN A 382 12.59 -19.99 -12.08
N VAL A 383 12.26 -18.98 -11.26
CA VAL A 383 11.05 -19.01 -10.42
C VAL A 383 10.12 -17.89 -10.86
N TYR A 384 8.89 -18.24 -11.19
CA TYR A 384 7.86 -17.31 -11.66
C TYR A 384 6.67 -17.38 -10.71
N SER A 385 6.22 -16.23 -10.22
CA SER A 385 5.09 -16.15 -9.30
C SER A 385 4.21 -14.96 -9.65
N TYR A 386 2.90 -15.12 -9.48
CA TYR A 386 1.97 -14.00 -9.57
C TYR A 386 0.84 -14.15 -8.57
N VAL A 387 0.32 -13.00 -8.10
CA VAL A 387 -0.74 -12.95 -7.10
C VAL A 387 -1.81 -11.94 -7.49
N GLY A 388 -3.02 -12.42 -7.73
CA GLY A 388 -4.20 -11.56 -7.84
C GLY A 388 -4.64 -11.07 -6.47
N ASN A 389 -4.93 -9.77 -6.34
CA ASN A 389 -5.18 -9.13 -5.06
C ASN A 389 -6.62 -8.62 -4.95
N TYR A 390 -7.28 -9.00 -3.88
CA TYR A 390 -8.71 -8.83 -3.68
C TYR A 390 -8.99 -8.16 -2.33
N PRO A 391 -10.07 -7.36 -2.19
CA PRO A 391 -10.38 -6.67 -0.94
C PRO A 391 -10.57 -7.59 0.28
N SER A 392 -10.92 -8.86 0.07
CA SER A 392 -11.16 -9.85 1.12
C SER A 392 -11.03 -11.29 0.60
N LEU A 393 -10.87 -12.27 1.50
CA LEU A 393 -10.76 -13.69 1.15
C LEU A 393 -11.96 -14.18 0.32
N ASP A 394 -13.17 -13.83 0.73
CA ASP A 394 -14.37 -14.27 0.05
C ASP A 394 -14.49 -13.69 -1.37
N THR A 395 -13.93 -12.50 -1.63
CA THR A 395 -13.83 -11.95 -3.00
C THR A 395 -12.78 -12.66 -3.86
N ALA A 396 -11.65 -13.10 -3.28
CA ALA A 396 -10.68 -13.94 -3.96
C ALA A 396 -11.27 -15.31 -4.34
N LEU A 397 -11.96 -15.97 -3.39
CA LEU A 397 -12.65 -17.24 -3.60
C LEU A 397 -13.71 -17.19 -4.72
N GLN A 398 -14.31 -16.01 -4.94
CA GLN A 398 -15.30 -15.77 -6.00
C GLN A 398 -14.70 -15.24 -7.30
N ASN A 399 -13.40 -14.89 -7.33
CA ASN A 399 -12.74 -14.12 -8.40
C ASN A 399 -13.53 -12.84 -8.78
N LEU A 400 -13.78 -11.98 -7.78
CA LEU A 400 -14.53 -10.73 -7.93
C LEU A 400 -13.72 -9.53 -7.43
N ASN A 401 -13.61 -8.48 -8.25
CA ASN A 401 -12.89 -7.25 -7.90
C ASN A 401 -11.41 -7.50 -7.54
N ASN A 402 -10.69 -8.33 -8.33
CA ASN A 402 -9.24 -8.23 -8.36
C ASN A 402 -8.89 -6.76 -8.69
N PHE A 403 -8.07 -6.09 -7.89
CA PHE A 403 -7.71 -4.69 -8.11
C PHE A 403 -6.29 -4.52 -8.66
N ALA A 404 -5.41 -5.50 -8.44
CA ALA A 404 -4.05 -5.53 -8.96
C ALA A 404 -3.51 -6.97 -8.95
N THR A 405 -2.77 -7.36 -9.97
CA THR A 405 -1.94 -8.57 -9.98
C THR A 405 -0.48 -8.18 -9.87
N VAL A 406 0.18 -8.60 -8.78
CA VAL A 406 1.63 -8.41 -8.60
C VAL A 406 2.34 -9.65 -9.11
N VAL A 407 3.43 -9.45 -9.84
CA VAL A 407 4.27 -10.46 -10.45
C VAL A 407 5.67 -10.39 -9.85
N MET A 408 6.25 -11.56 -9.58
CA MET A 408 7.64 -11.73 -9.18
C MET A 408 8.32 -12.77 -10.07
N GLU A 409 9.52 -12.46 -10.51
CA GLU A 409 10.32 -13.35 -11.36
C GLU A 409 11.77 -13.39 -10.88
N TYR A 410 12.31 -14.59 -10.64
CA TYR A 410 13.73 -14.84 -10.41
C TYR A 410 14.33 -15.50 -11.66
N SER A 411 14.96 -14.69 -12.51
CA SER A 411 15.50 -15.09 -13.81
C SER A 411 16.62 -14.15 -14.27
N PRO A 412 17.42 -14.52 -15.28
CA PRO A 412 18.33 -13.58 -15.95
C PRO A 412 17.53 -12.50 -16.70
N LEU A 413 18.16 -11.38 -17.05
CA LEU A 413 17.48 -10.31 -17.80
C LEU A 413 16.86 -10.77 -19.13
N ASP A 414 17.49 -11.71 -19.84
CA ASP A 414 16.99 -12.27 -21.11
C ASP A 414 15.95 -13.39 -20.94
N ASN A 415 15.55 -13.68 -19.69
CA ASN A 415 14.68 -14.78 -19.27
C ASN A 415 15.18 -16.19 -19.67
N GLY A 416 16.47 -16.31 -20.00
CA GLY A 416 17.12 -17.58 -20.36
C GLY A 416 17.54 -18.44 -19.17
N CYS A 417 18.49 -19.36 -19.41
CA CYS A 417 19.11 -20.21 -18.38
C CYS A 417 20.50 -19.72 -17.96
N GLY A 418 20.72 -18.40 -17.87
CA GLY A 418 21.93 -17.83 -17.27
C GLY A 418 21.97 -18.05 -15.75
N ASP A 419 23.19 -18.01 -15.18
CA ASP A 419 23.39 -18.08 -13.73
C ASP A 419 23.17 -16.70 -13.05
N ASP A 420 23.34 -15.59 -13.80
CA ASP A 420 23.17 -14.21 -13.34
C ASP A 420 21.67 -13.84 -13.25
N LYS A 421 20.99 -14.33 -12.20
CA LYS A 421 19.55 -14.15 -11.98
C LYS A 421 19.25 -13.06 -10.95
N ILE A 422 18.25 -12.24 -11.25
CA ILE A 422 17.76 -11.16 -10.37
C ILE A 422 16.28 -11.34 -10.07
N VAL A 423 15.81 -10.73 -8.98
CA VAL A 423 14.37 -10.63 -8.69
C VAL A 423 13.79 -9.39 -9.38
N LYS A 424 12.74 -9.61 -10.19
CA LYS A 424 12.02 -8.58 -10.93
C LYS A 424 10.60 -8.44 -10.39
N PHE A 425 10.08 -7.21 -10.35
CA PHE A 425 8.71 -6.91 -9.95
C PHE A 425 7.93 -6.29 -11.11
N LEU A 426 6.69 -6.72 -11.31
CA LEU A 426 5.77 -6.08 -12.25
C LEU A 426 4.39 -5.97 -11.60
N VAL A 427 3.69 -4.87 -11.83
CA VAL A 427 2.32 -4.66 -11.32
C VAL A 427 1.37 -4.42 -12.48
N TYR A 428 0.37 -5.30 -12.59
CA TYR A 428 -0.68 -5.23 -13.59
C TYR A 428 -2.01 -4.90 -12.93
N VAL A 429 -2.87 -4.10 -13.57
CA VAL A 429 -4.21 -3.76 -13.06
C VAL A 429 -5.28 -4.00 -14.12
N PRO A 430 -6.52 -4.37 -13.74
CA PRO A 430 -7.56 -4.69 -14.73
C PRO A 430 -7.97 -3.49 -15.57
N ASP A 431 -8.00 -3.68 -16.89
CA ASP A 431 -8.65 -2.76 -17.81
C ASP A 431 -10.03 -3.30 -18.21
N GLU A 432 -11.09 -2.75 -17.61
CA GLU A 432 -12.49 -3.07 -17.94
C GLU A 432 -12.85 -2.86 -19.42
N THR A 433 -12.06 -2.10 -20.21
CA THR A 433 -12.36 -1.79 -21.60
C THR A 433 -11.85 -2.85 -22.59
N THR A 434 -10.72 -3.49 -22.29
CA THR A 434 -10.13 -4.58 -23.08
C THR A 434 -10.42 -5.96 -22.49
N GLY A 435 -10.52 -6.06 -21.17
CA GLY A 435 -10.59 -7.32 -20.42
C GLY A 435 -9.22 -7.90 -20.06
N GLU A 436 -8.13 -7.21 -20.40
CA GLU A 436 -6.76 -7.58 -20.02
C GLU A 436 -6.40 -6.99 -18.63
N GLN A 437 -5.20 -7.31 -18.15
CA GLN A 437 -4.54 -6.53 -17.09
C GLN A 437 -3.28 -5.86 -17.65
N VAL A 438 -3.18 -4.54 -17.48
CA VAL A 438 -2.16 -3.67 -18.08
C VAL A 438 -1.14 -3.23 -17.04
N LEU A 439 0.11 -3.07 -17.46
CA LEU A 439 1.24 -2.67 -16.61
C LEU A 439 1.03 -1.22 -16.09
N VAL A 440 1.35 -0.96 -14.82
CA VAL A 440 1.35 0.38 -14.22
C VAL A 440 2.62 0.65 -13.42
N ASN A 441 3.07 1.90 -13.41
CA ASN A 441 4.30 2.34 -12.72
C ASN A 441 4.13 2.47 -11.19
N SER A 442 2.90 2.51 -10.69
CA SER A 442 2.61 2.78 -9.29
C SER A 442 1.37 2.05 -8.76
N MET A 443 1.31 1.87 -7.44
CA MET A 443 0.16 1.28 -6.76
C MET A 443 0.02 1.78 -5.31
N ASN A 444 -1.18 2.24 -4.96
CA ASN A 444 -1.59 2.61 -3.61
C ASN A 444 -2.06 1.36 -2.82
N PHE A 445 -1.14 0.58 -2.26
CA PHE A 445 -1.46 -0.61 -1.45
C PHE A 445 -1.87 -0.31 -0.01
N ASP A 446 -1.51 0.86 0.53
CA ASP A 446 -1.66 1.22 1.94
C ASP A 446 -2.62 2.39 2.19
N GLY A 447 -3.36 2.82 1.16
CA GLY A 447 -4.40 3.86 1.24
C GLY A 447 -3.87 5.27 1.44
N ARG A 448 -2.60 5.55 1.13
CA ARG A 448 -1.89 6.80 1.51
C ARG A 448 -1.24 7.56 0.35
N GLY A 449 -1.49 7.12 -0.88
CA GLY A 449 -0.91 7.69 -2.10
C GLY A 449 -0.31 6.59 -2.97
N GLU A 450 -0.10 6.90 -4.24
CA GLU A 450 0.55 6.00 -5.19
C GLU A 450 2.05 5.90 -4.87
N LYS A 451 2.54 4.66 -4.70
CA LYS A 451 3.96 4.35 -4.48
C LYS A 451 4.51 3.59 -5.68
N PHE A 452 5.73 3.93 -6.08
CA PHE A 452 6.29 3.51 -7.36
C PHE A 452 6.93 2.12 -7.29
N VAL A 453 6.88 1.41 -8.42
CA VAL A 453 7.56 0.12 -8.63
C VAL A 453 8.99 0.43 -9.13
N PRO A 454 10.05 -0.21 -8.58
CA PRO A 454 10.02 -1.38 -7.72
C PRO A 454 10.03 -1.11 -6.20
N GLY A 455 10.27 0.12 -5.72
CA GLY A 455 10.45 0.39 -4.29
C GLY A 455 9.32 -0.07 -3.39
N VAL A 456 8.06 0.10 -3.83
CA VAL A 456 6.88 -0.39 -3.10
C VAL A 456 6.91 -1.89 -2.81
N CYS A 457 7.66 -2.67 -3.61
CA CYS A 457 7.87 -4.09 -3.42
C CYS A 457 9.14 -4.39 -2.58
N THR A 458 10.25 -3.66 -2.77
CA THR A 458 11.51 -3.94 -2.06
C THR A 458 11.40 -3.73 -0.56
N VAL A 459 10.50 -2.85 -0.08
CA VAL A 459 10.29 -2.63 1.37
C VAL A 459 9.97 -3.92 2.14
N CYS A 460 9.22 -4.85 1.53
CA CYS A 460 8.94 -6.17 2.13
C CYS A 460 9.93 -7.25 1.65
N HIS A 461 10.40 -7.16 0.41
CA HIS A 461 11.20 -8.20 -0.25
C HIS A 461 12.73 -8.04 -0.08
N GLY A 462 13.17 -7.02 0.66
CA GLY A 462 14.58 -6.65 0.79
C GLY A 462 15.16 -6.01 -0.47
N GLY A 463 16.40 -5.57 -0.37
CA GLY A 463 17.06 -4.81 -1.43
C GLY A 463 16.64 -3.34 -1.45
N ALA A 464 16.96 -2.65 -2.54
CA ALA A 464 16.63 -1.24 -2.74
C ALA A 464 16.43 -0.92 -4.24
N ALA A 465 15.65 0.12 -4.54
CA ALA A 465 15.57 0.67 -5.88
C ALA A 465 16.85 1.46 -6.23
N ASN A 466 17.43 1.21 -7.40
CA ASN A 466 18.57 1.99 -7.89
C ASN A 466 18.12 3.39 -8.34
N ASP A 467 19.00 4.39 -8.21
CA ASP A 467 18.74 5.73 -8.76
C ASP A 467 18.79 5.70 -10.30
N LEU A 468 17.60 5.66 -10.92
CA LEU A 468 17.41 5.72 -12.36
C LEU A 468 17.01 7.11 -12.86
N SER A 469 17.03 8.13 -12.00
CA SER A 469 16.46 9.46 -12.30
C SER A 469 17.26 10.25 -13.35
N GLY A 470 18.55 9.96 -13.47
CA GLY A 470 19.45 10.57 -14.45
C GLY A 470 19.45 9.92 -15.85
N LEU A 471 18.60 8.92 -16.10
CA LEU A 471 18.54 8.17 -17.35
C LEU A 471 17.29 8.53 -18.17
N ASP A 472 17.43 8.51 -19.50
CA ASP A 472 16.30 8.51 -20.43
C ASP A 472 16.19 7.16 -21.18
N LEU A 473 15.02 6.92 -21.77
CA LEU A 473 14.71 5.64 -22.44
C LEU A 473 15.64 5.37 -23.64
N ASP A 474 16.09 6.41 -24.34
CA ASP A 474 17.06 6.29 -25.45
C ASP A 474 18.44 5.84 -24.93
N THR A 475 18.86 6.31 -23.74
CA THR A 475 20.08 5.87 -23.05
C THR A 475 19.95 4.43 -22.59
N ILE A 476 18.83 4.06 -21.96
CA ILE A 476 18.56 2.69 -21.49
C ILE A 476 18.61 1.69 -22.65
N ALA A 477 17.98 2.02 -23.79
CA ALA A 477 18.00 1.21 -25.01
C ALA A 477 19.40 1.06 -25.66
N ALA A 478 20.40 1.83 -25.21
CA ALA A 478 21.77 1.79 -25.70
C ALA A 478 22.77 1.11 -24.75
N LEU A 479 22.35 0.74 -23.53
CA LEU A 479 23.19 0.08 -22.52
C LEU A 479 23.55 -1.36 -22.94
N GLY A 480 24.73 -1.83 -22.52
CA GLY A 480 25.09 -3.25 -22.63
C GLY A 480 24.47 -4.11 -21.53
N ASP A 481 24.32 -5.41 -21.79
CA ASP A 481 23.64 -6.37 -20.88
C ASP A 481 24.14 -6.30 -19.42
N ASN A 482 25.46 -6.20 -19.21
CA ASN A 482 26.06 -6.08 -17.87
C ASN A 482 25.72 -4.75 -17.17
N GLU A 483 25.59 -3.65 -17.92
CA GLU A 483 25.23 -2.33 -17.38
C GLU A 483 23.74 -2.30 -17.03
N ARG A 484 22.90 -2.93 -17.88
CA ARG A 484 21.47 -3.12 -17.59
C ARG A 484 21.27 -4.00 -16.36
N LEU A 485 22.01 -5.11 -16.24
CA LEU A 485 21.94 -6.00 -15.09
C LEU A 485 22.27 -5.27 -13.79
N ALA A 486 23.37 -4.51 -13.76
CA ALA A 486 23.79 -3.76 -12.58
C ALA A 486 22.83 -2.63 -12.18
N LEU A 487 21.98 -2.14 -13.09
CA LEU A 487 20.95 -1.13 -12.80
C LEU A 487 19.58 -1.75 -12.47
N ALA A 488 19.31 -2.96 -12.98
CA ALA A 488 18.06 -3.70 -12.78
C ALA A 488 18.09 -4.60 -11.53
N ASP A 489 19.27 -5.03 -11.08
CA ASP A 489 19.43 -5.80 -9.86
C ASP A 489 19.15 -4.92 -8.64
N LEU A 490 18.09 -5.28 -7.92
CA LEU A 490 17.62 -4.59 -6.72
C LEU A 490 18.26 -5.18 -5.45
N ASN A 491 19.02 -6.27 -5.58
CA ASN A 491 19.37 -7.20 -4.49
C ASN A 491 18.10 -7.69 -3.72
N ALA A 492 16.93 -7.76 -4.37
CA ALA A 492 15.67 -8.20 -3.75
C ALA A 492 15.54 -9.74 -3.67
N SER A 493 14.52 -10.24 -2.98
CA SER A 493 14.33 -11.67 -2.70
C SER A 493 12.86 -12.13 -2.75
N PHE A 494 12.64 -13.42 -2.93
CA PHE A 494 11.33 -14.02 -2.63
C PHE A 494 11.17 -14.18 -1.12
N MET A 495 9.98 -13.89 -0.58
CA MET A 495 9.66 -14.21 0.81
C MET A 495 9.08 -15.62 0.94
N PRO A 496 9.30 -16.32 2.06
CA PRO A 496 8.69 -17.61 2.30
C PRO A 496 7.30 -17.45 2.93
N TRP A 497 6.39 -18.37 2.62
CA TRP A 497 5.01 -18.40 3.09
C TRP A 497 4.91 -19.00 4.50
N ASP A 498 4.64 -18.12 5.47
CA ASP A 498 4.25 -18.47 6.83
C ASP A 498 2.73 -18.70 6.93
N LEU A 499 2.32 -19.97 7.02
CA LEU A 499 0.90 -20.35 7.05
C LEU A 499 0.17 -19.84 8.31
N ASP A 500 0.88 -19.57 9.41
CA ASP A 500 0.27 -19.09 10.64
C ASP A 500 0.05 -17.57 10.63
N SER A 501 0.63 -16.89 9.63
CA SER A 501 0.36 -15.48 9.30
C SER A 501 -0.84 -15.28 8.36
N PHE A 502 -1.57 -16.34 7.97
CA PHE A 502 -2.68 -16.28 7.00
C PHE A 502 -4.03 -16.72 7.59
N LEU A 503 -5.12 -16.34 6.91
CA LEU A 503 -6.47 -16.85 7.14
C LEU A 503 -6.99 -17.60 5.91
N PHE A 504 -7.76 -18.66 6.15
CA PHE A 504 -8.24 -19.62 5.14
C PHE A 504 -9.76 -19.80 5.22
N ALA A 505 -10.36 -20.51 4.25
CA ALA A 505 -11.82 -20.63 4.14
C ALA A 505 -12.49 -21.38 5.33
N ASP A 506 -11.70 -22.06 6.16
CA ASP A 506 -12.09 -22.77 7.39
C ASP A 506 -11.71 -22.03 8.69
N THR A 507 -10.92 -20.95 8.61
CA THR A 507 -10.32 -20.25 9.77
C THR A 507 -10.58 -18.75 9.82
N ASP A 508 -10.94 -18.12 8.69
CA ASP A 508 -11.32 -16.70 8.64
C ASP A 508 -12.65 -16.46 9.39
N PRO A 509 -12.68 -15.68 10.48
CA PRO A 509 -13.91 -15.39 11.23
C PRO A 509 -14.94 -14.58 10.42
N ALA A 510 -14.56 -13.94 9.30
CA ALA A 510 -15.50 -13.30 8.39
C ALA A 510 -16.28 -14.34 7.54
N ILE A 511 -15.75 -15.54 7.34
CA ILE A 511 -16.40 -16.61 6.57
C ILE A 511 -17.31 -17.45 7.48
N THR A 512 -18.57 -17.03 7.58
CA THR A 512 -19.56 -17.72 8.42
C THR A 512 -20.19 -18.93 7.72
N ALA A 513 -20.49 -19.99 8.49
CA ALA A 513 -21.01 -21.26 7.98
C ALA A 513 -22.37 -21.12 7.24
N ASP A 514 -23.22 -20.20 7.70
CA ASP A 514 -24.63 -20.09 7.29
C ASP A 514 -24.85 -19.44 5.91
N ARG A 515 -23.81 -18.88 5.27
CA ARG A 515 -23.94 -18.21 3.96
C ARG A 515 -23.71 -19.16 2.78
N ALA A 516 -24.68 -19.19 1.87
CA ALA A 516 -24.67 -19.95 0.62
C ALA A 516 -23.77 -19.38 -0.49
N ILE A 517 -22.85 -18.47 -0.15
CA ILE A 517 -21.97 -17.77 -1.11
C ILE A 517 -20.70 -18.58 -1.42
N ILE A 518 -20.20 -19.33 -0.45
CA ILE A 518 -19.06 -20.25 -0.58
C ILE A 518 -19.61 -21.66 -0.32
N SER A 519 -19.37 -22.61 -1.23
CA SER A 519 -19.87 -23.98 -1.03
C SER A 519 -19.04 -24.73 0.01
N ASP A 520 -19.61 -25.75 0.66
CA ASP A 520 -18.84 -26.62 1.57
C ASP A 520 -17.66 -27.30 0.87
N ALA A 521 -17.76 -27.52 -0.45
CA ALA A 521 -16.66 -28.05 -1.25
C ALA A 521 -15.54 -27.03 -1.46
N ASP A 522 -15.86 -25.74 -1.58
CA ASP A 522 -14.86 -24.67 -1.64
C ASP A 522 -14.22 -24.46 -0.26
N ARG A 523 -14.99 -24.48 0.84
CA ARG A 523 -14.43 -24.41 2.21
C ARG A 523 -13.42 -25.52 2.48
N GLU A 524 -13.74 -26.76 2.11
CA GLU A 524 -12.81 -27.88 2.22
C GLU A 524 -11.57 -27.66 1.32
N ARG A 525 -11.78 -27.31 0.05
CA ARG A 525 -10.70 -27.13 -0.95
C ARG A 525 -9.72 -26.00 -0.59
N PHE A 526 -10.21 -24.95 0.04
CA PHE A 526 -9.44 -23.77 0.44
C PHE A 526 -9.24 -23.68 1.96
N SER A 527 -9.34 -24.81 2.65
CA SER A 527 -8.91 -24.94 4.06
C SER A 527 -7.39 -24.83 4.17
N ARG A 528 -6.87 -24.53 5.38
CA ARG A 528 -5.41 -24.56 5.63
C ARG A 528 -4.80 -25.92 5.25
N ASN A 529 -5.45 -27.00 5.68
CA ASN A 529 -4.95 -28.37 5.50
C ASN A 529 -4.97 -28.83 4.03
N ALA A 530 -5.97 -28.43 3.23
CA ALA A 530 -6.06 -28.84 1.83
C ALA A 530 -4.98 -28.19 0.94
N GLN A 531 -4.45 -27.04 1.35
CA GLN A 531 -3.47 -26.25 0.58
C GLN A 531 -2.02 -26.45 1.08
N GLU A 532 -1.78 -27.31 2.07
CA GLU A 532 -0.48 -27.41 2.75
C GLU A 532 0.66 -27.91 1.84
N GLU A 533 0.37 -28.82 0.89
CA GLU A 533 1.36 -29.26 -0.11
C GLU A 533 1.64 -28.18 -1.17
N ASP A 534 0.66 -27.34 -1.53
CA ASP A 534 0.86 -26.19 -2.43
C ASP A 534 1.75 -25.14 -1.75
N PHE A 535 1.48 -24.75 -0.49
CA PHE A 535 2.37 -23.85 0.24
C PHE A 535 3.77 -24.41 0.43
N LYS A 536 3.91 -25.72 0.59
CA LYS A 536 5.21 -26.39 0.65
C LYS A 536 5.96 -26.30 -0.68
N ALA A 537 5.27 -26.47 -1.81
CA ALA A 537 5.85 -26.25 -3.12
C ALA A 537 6.24 -24.78 -3.33
N MET A 538 5.44 -23.81 -2.86
CA MET A 538 5.78 -22.38 -2.86
C MET A 538 7.03 -22.08 -2.01
N ASN A 539 7.11 -22.61 -0.78
CA ASN A 539 8.28 -22.48 0.10
C ASN A 539 9.54 -23.13 -0.49
N GLN A 540 9.40 -24.23 -1.22
CA GLN A 540 10.50 -24.81 -1.97
C GLN A 540 10.92 -23.90 -3.16
N GLY A 541 9.96 -23.22 -3.80
CA GLY A 541 10.22 -22.19 -4.82
C GLY A 541 11.01 -21.00 -4.28
N ALA A 542 10.64 -20.45 -3.11
CA ALA A 542 11.42 -19.42 -2.44
C ALA A 542 12.84 -19.90 -2.10
N LEU A 543 12.96 -21.11 -1.52
CA LEU A 543 14.26 -21.75 -1.24
C LEU A 543 15.14 -21.89 -2.49
N HIS A 544 14.57 -22.21 -3.65
CA HIS A 544 15.31 -22.26 -4.91
C HIS A 544 15.97 -20.92 -5.28
N THR A 545 15.38 -19.78 -4.92
CA THR A 545 15.99 -18.45 -5.15
C THR A 545 17.16 -18.16 -4.22
N TYR A 546 17.07 -18.61 -2.96
CA TYR A 546 18.13 -18.40 -1.96
C TYR A 546 19.43 -19.13 -2.28
N LEU A 547 19.33 -20.28 -2.95
CA LEU A 547 20.49 -21.13 -3.25
C LEU A 547 21.45 -20.56 -4.32
N GLY A 548 21.08 -19.45 -4.98
CA GLY A 548 22.02 -18.65 -5.77
C GLY A 548 23.08 -17.95 -4.90
N ASN A 549 22.73 -17.57 -3.66
CA ASN A 549 23.63 -16.94 -2.69
C ASN A 549 23.29 -17.42 -1.26
N PRO A 550 23.66 -18.66 -0.88
CA PRO A 550 23.21 -19.25 0.37
C PRO A 550 23.80 -18.57 1.61
N GLU A 551 24.97 -17.93 1.52
CA GLU A 551 25.59 -17.19 2.63
C GLU A 551 24.74 -15.97 3.01
N ARG A 552 24.29 -15.19 2.00
CA ARG A 552 23.37 -14.06 2.21
C ARG A 552 22.07 -14.50 2.88
N PHE A 553 21.46 -15.58 2.37
CA PHE A 553 20.12 -16.02 2.78
C PHE A 553 20.12 -17.05 3.93
N ALA A 554 21.21 -17.17 4.70
CA ALA A 554 21.34 -18.17 5.76
C ALA A 554 20.13 -18.22 6.74
N PRO A 555 19.58 -17.10 7.25
CA PRO A 555 18.43 -17.13 8.16
C PRO A 555 17.15 -17.62 7.49
N SER A 556 16.89 -17.21 6.24
CA SER A 556 15.72 -17.65 5.46
C SER A 556 15.81 -19.13 5.07
N ILE A 557 17.01 -19.63 4.77
CA ILE A 557 17.26 -21.06 4.52
C ILE A 557 17.02 -21.88 5.80
N GLU A 558 17.51 -21.41 6.96
CA GLU A 558 17.26 -22.07 8.25
C GLU A 558 15.76 -22.10 8.57
N LEU A 559 15.08 -20.96 8.47
CA LEU A 559 13.65 -20.82 8.74
C LEU A 559 12.81 -21.79 7.92
N VAL A 560 13.04 -21.81 6.60
CA VAL A 560 12.29 -22.67 5.67
C VAL A 560 12.58 -24.15 5.91
N HIS A 561 13.83 -24.55 6.20
CA HIS A 561 14.12 -25.94 6.55
C HIS A 561 13.53 -26.35 7.91
N GLY A 562 13.57 -25.45 8.90
CA GLY A 562 13.03 -25.64 10.24
C GLY A 562 11.53 -25.90 10.22
N TRP A 563 10.75 -25.09 9.49
CA TRP A 563 9.31 -25.30 9.29
C TRP A 563 8.93 -26.66 8.71
N TYR A 564 9.82 -27.33 7.99
CA TYR A 564 9.61 -28.69 7.46
C TYR A 564 10.51 -29.73 8.16
N GLY A 565 10.75 -29.53 9.46
CA GLY A 565 11.29 -30.54 10.36
C GLY A 565 12.76 -30.88 10.12
N ARG A 566 13.53 -29.98 9.50
CA ARG A 566 14.99 -30.12 9.36
C ARG A 566 15.69 -28.96 10.06
N GLU A 567 16.44 -29.29 11.09
CA GLU A 567 17.16 -28.35 11.94
C GLU A 567 18.59 -28.86 12.15
N ASP A 568 19.58 -27.97 12.04
CA ASP A 568 20.95 -28.23 12.49
C ASP A 568 21.59 -26.99 13.13
N CYS A 569 21.22 -26.69 14.38
CA CYS A 569 21.88 -25.66 15.19
C CYS A 569 23.33 -26.01 15.60
N SER A 570 23.96 -27.04 15.01
CA SER A 570 25.38 -27.35 15.20
C SER A 570 26.27 -26.96 14.02
N SER A 571 25.66 -26.58 12.89
CA SER A 571 26.33 -26.00 11.73
C SER A 571 26.41 -24.46 11.84
N SER A 572 27.47 -23.87 11.31
CA SER A 572 27.54 -22.44 10.96
C SER A 572 27.30 -22.20 9.47
N GLU A 573 27.20 -23.26 8.68
CA GLU A 573 27.00 -23.22 7.23
C GLU A 573 25.52 -23.48 6.90
N PRO A 574 24.91 -22.74 5.95
CA PRO A 574 23.53 -22.95 5.51
C PRO A 574 23.29 -24.35 4.92
N ASP A 575 22.11 -24.93 5.12
CA ASP A 575 21.73 -26.18 4.45
C ASP A 575 21.36 -25.93 2.97
N THR A 576 22.30 -26.16 2.06
CA THR A 576 22.12 -25.90 0.62
C THR A 576 21.27 -26.94 -0.11
N GLN A 577 20.37 -27.64 0.58
CA GLN A 577 19.53 -28.70 0.01
C GLN A 577 18.23 -28.14 -0.58
N ALA A 578 18.18 -28.01 -1.91
CA ALA A 578 17.03 -27.54 -2.69
C ALA A 578 15.70 -28.30 -2.53
N GLN A 579 15.60 -29.30 -1.64
CA GLN A 579 14.39 -30.08 -1.42
C GLN A 579 14.02 -30.11 0.06
N LEU A 580 12.77 -29.78 0.35
CA LEU A 580 12.17 -29.86 1.68
C LEU A 580 11.98 -31.32 2.10
N THR A 581 11.84 -31.57 3.40
CA THR A 581 11.69 -32.93 3.93
C THR A 581 10.42 -33.61 3.37
N PRO A 582 10.52 -34.73 2.64
CA PRO A 582 9.37 -35.38 2.03
C PRO A 582 8.34 -35.83 3.08
N GLY A 583 7.07 -35.45 2.89
CA GLY A 583 5.99 -35.77 3.83
C GLY A 583 6.03 -35.06 5.19
N ALA A 584 6.93 -34.11 5.42
CA ALA A 584 6.85 -33.20 6.56
C ALA A 584 5.73 -32.16 6.36
N SER A 585 4.90 -31.97 7.38
CA SER A 585 3.95 -30.85 7.50
C SER A 585 4.66 -29.56 7.90
N PHE A 586 3.99 -28.42 7.71
CA PHE A 586 4.46 -27.12 8.19
C PHE A 586 4.32 -26.99 9.71
N ASP A 587 5.41 -26.61 10.38
CA ASP A 587 5.48 -26.32 11.82
C ASP A 587 5.86 -24.87 12.08
N GLY A 588 4.86 -23.99 12.22
CA GLY A 588 5.05 -22.58 12.54
C GLY A 588 5.60 -22.30 13.94
N SER A 589 5.64 -23.32 14.82
CA SER A 589 6.27 -23.21 16.16
C SER A 589 7.79 -23.37 16.15
N PHE A 590 8.40 -23.45 14.95
CA PHE A 590 9.85 -23.47 14.81
C PHE A 590 10.50 -22.15 15.25
N VAL A 591 11.31 -22.23 16.31
CA VAL A 591 12.19 -21.16 16.79
C VAL A 591 13.60 -21.34 16.22
N GLN A 592 14.05 -20.34 15.45
CA GLN A 592 15.38 -20.26 14.86
C GLN A 592 16.48 -20.44 15.91
N CYS A 593 17.63 -20.99 15.51
CA CYS A 593 18.72 -21.38 16.39
C CYS A 593 19.23 -20.22 17.27
N GLY A 594 19.37 -19.01 16.70
CA GLY A 594 19.77 -17.79 17.41
C GLY A 594 18.74 -17.21 18.40
N TRP A 595 17.51 -17.73 18.40
CA TRP A 595 16.39 -17.21 19.20
C TRP A 595 15.97 -18.13 20.36
N ARG A 596 16.63 -19.28 20.53
CA ARG A 596 16.24 -20.33 21.49
C ARG A 596 16.40 -19.97 22.97
N ASP A 597 17.16 -18.93 23.27
CA ASP A 597 17.26 -18.39 24.61
C ASP A 597 16.06 -17.49 24.97
N GLU A 598 15.36 -16.93 23.98
CA GLU A 598 14.19 -16.05 24.13
C GLU A 598 12.98 -16.49 23.25
N PRO A 599 12.54 -17.76 23.33
CA PRO A 599 11.56 -18.32 22.38
C PRO A 599 10.18 -17.67 22.50
N GLN A 600 9.80 -17.20 23.70
CA GLN A 600 8.53 -16.48 23.87
C GLN A 600 8.57 -15.11 23.20
N LEU A 601 9.68 -14.37 23.27
CA LEU A 601 9.82 -13.08 22.58
C LEU A 601 9.83 -13.28 21.06
N TYR A 602 10.41 -14.39 20.59
CA TYR A 602 10.33 -14.78 19.19
C TYR A 602 8.86 -14.97 18.75
N ASP A 603 8.09 -15.83 19.41
CA ASP A 603 6.71 -16.15 19.04
C ASP A 603 5.72 -14.97 19.22
N ASP A 604 5.82 -14.25 20.36
CA ASP A 604 4.91 -13.15 20.71
C ASP A 604 5.26 -11.84 19.96
N THR A 605 6.48 -11.70 19.44
CA THR A 605 6.98 -10.46 18.82
C THR A 605 7.70 -10.69 17.48
N PHE A 606 8.91 -11.24 17.48
CA PHE A 606 9.77 -11.19 16.29
C PHE A 606 9.19 -11.93 15.08
N ALA A 607 8.74 -13.18 15.28
CA ALA A 607 8.24 -14.06 14.23
C ALA A 607 7.05 -13.46 13.46
N ARG A 608 6.14 -12.77 14.17
CA ARG A 608 4.90 -12.19 13.63
C ARG A 608 5.06 -10.78 13.06
N TYR A 609 5.99 -9.98 13.60
CA TYR A 609 6.04 -8.53 13.33
C TYR A 609 7.34 -8.02 12.71
N CYS A 610 8.41 -8.82 12.67
CA CYS A 610 9.73 -8.40 12.20
C CYS A 610 10.35 -9.39 11.19
N ARG A 611 10.32 -10.69 11.52
CA ARG A 611 11.03 -11.78 10.82
C ARG A 611 10.84 -11.78 9.30
N ALA A 612 9.60 -11.55 8.83
CA ALA A 612 9.24 -11.64 7.42
C ALA A 612 10.16 -10.79 6.52
N CYS A 613 10.38 -9.52 6.89
CA CYS A 613 11.28 -8.62 6.17
C CYS A 613 12.75 -8.81 6.62
N HIS A 614 13.01 -8.91 7.93
CA HIS A 614 14.39 -8.92 8.44
C HIS A 614 15.21 -10.14 7.98
N THR A 615 14.59 -11.29 7.72
CA THR A 615 15.28 -12.47 7.16
C THR A 615 15.62 -12.37 5.66
N GLN A 616 15.20 -11.30 4.99
CA GLN A 616 15.54 -11.01 3.58
C GLN A 616 16.70 -10.00 3.40
N LEU A 617 17.07 -9.29 4.48
CA LEU A 617 18.09 -8.24 4.48
C LEU A 617 19.49 -8.78 4.23
N ASP A 618 20.35 -7.99 3.58
CA ASP A 618 21.72 -8.40 3.27
C ASP A 618 22.70 -7.91 4.34
N ALA A 619 22.73 -8.66 5.44
CA ALA A 619 23.64 -8.40 6.56
C ALA A 619 25.14 -8.50 6.19
N ILE A 620 25.47 -9.09 5.03
CA ILE A 620 26.86 -9.29 4.60
C ILE A 620 27.34 -8.13 3.72
N GLU A 621 26.53 -7.74 2.72
CA GLU A 621 26.90 -6.68 1.79
C GLU A 621 26.64 -5.27 2.35
N PHE A 622 25.57 -5.08 3.11
CA PHE A 622 25.11 -3.76 3.54
C PHE A 622 25.25 -3.47 5.05
N ASP A 623 25.85 -4.38 5.83
CA ASP A 623 25.98 -4.27 7.32
C ASP A 623 24.59 -4.10 8.00
N GLU A 624 23.53 -4.64 7.35
CA GLU A 624 22.15 -4.58 7.83
C GLU A 624 21.88 -5.56 8.98
N THR A 625 21.03 -5.15 9.92
CA THR A 625 20.67 -5.98 11.07
C THR A 625 19.49 -6.90 10.71
N ASN A 626 19.81 -8.15 10.35
CA ASN A 626 18.82 -9.18 10.03
C ASN A 626 18.23 -9.85 11.29
N PHE A 627 18.77 -9.56 12.47
CA PHE A 627 18.29 -10.04 13.77
C PHE A 627 18.24 -11.58 13.85
N ASP A 628 19.25 -12.25 13.30
CA ASP A 628 19.39 -13.70 13.34
C ASP A 628 19.47 -14.25 14.78
N THR A 629 19.94 -13.42 15.73
CA THR A 629 19.94 -13.75 17.16
C THR A 629 19.07 -12.83 18.01
N SER A 630 18.48 -13.39 19.08
CA SER A 630 17.74 -12.62 20.07
C SER A 630 18.60 -11.56 20.78
N ALA A 631 19.91 -11.80 20.91
CA ALA A 631 20.86 -10.86 21.51
C ALA A 631 21.11 -9.64 20.61
N GLU A 632 21.33 -9.85 19.31
CA GLU A 632 21.47 -8.78 18.30
C GLU A 632 20.23 -7.88 18.27
N PHE A 633 19.04 -8.48 18.25
CA PHE A 633 17.78 -7.75 18.36
C PHE A 633 17.65 -6.99 19.67
N LEU A 634 17.92 -7.65 20.81
CA LEU A 634 17.76 -7.03 22.13
C LEU A 634 18.87 -6.04 22.50
N ASP A 635 20.00 -5.97 21.79
CA ASP A 635 21.06 -4.98 22.01
C ASP A 635 21.00 -3.79 21.01
N SER A 636 20.27 -3.92 19.89
CA SER A 636 20.09 -2.86 18.88
C SER A 636 19.67 -1.51 19.46
N ALA A 637 20.32 -0.44 18.98
CA ALA A 637 20.00 0.94 19.33
C ALA A 637 18.88 1.51 18.43
N GLU A 638 18.66 0.86 17.28
CA GLU A 638 17.69 1.21 16.27
C GLU A 638 16.28 1.02 16.83
N LEU A 639 16.03 -0.04 17.61
CA LEU A 639 14.75 -0.24 18.32
C LEU A 639 14.34 0.95 19.20
N ASP A 640 15.29 1.58 19.90
CA ASP A 640 15.00 2.77 20.72
C ASP A 640 14.64 3.98 19.86
N SER A 641 15.20 4.06 18.64
CA SER A 641 15.00 5.17 17.70
C SER A 641 13.75 4.98 16.83
N THR A 642 13.67 3.90 16.06
CA THR A 642 12.61 3.63 15.06
C THR A 642 11.34 3.08 15.68
N VAL A 643 11.43 2.12 16.61
CA VAL A 643 10.24 1.52 17.25
C VAL A 643 9.73 2.38 18.40
N PHE A 644 10.50 2.51 19.49
CA PHE A 644 9.96 3.10 20.72
C PHE A 644 9.79 4.63 20.68
N ARG A 645 10.59 5.35 19.88
CA ARG A 645 10.60 6.83 19.84
C ARG A 645 9.93 7.41 18.60
N LYS A 646 10.35 7.00 17.40
CA LYS A 646 9.78 7.45 16.12
C LYS A 646 8.51 6.70 15.73
N GLY A 647 8.30 5.48 16.22
CA GLY A 647 7.18 4.63 15.78
C GLY A 647 7.11 4.46 14.27
N THR A 648 8.23 4.32 13.56
CA THR A 648 8.28 4.10 12.09
C THR A 648 8.34 2.64 11.69
N MET A 649 8.41 1.72 12.66
CA MET A 649 8.53 0.26 12.46
C MET A 649 7.51 -0.50 13.33
N PRO A 650 7.00 -1.67 12.88
CA PRO A 650 7.19 -2.31 11.56
C PRO A 650 6.70 -1.51 10.35
N LEU A 651 7.22 -1.77 9.16
CA LEU A 651 6.94 -0.98 7.94
C LEU A 651 5.74 -1.43 7.10
N ALA A 652 5.22 -2.62 7.33
CA ALA A 652 3.98 -3.09 6.73
C ALA A 652 2.78 -2.72 7.63
N ARG A 653 1.74 -2.15 7.03
CA ARG A 653 0.68 -1.42 7.75
C ARG A 653 -0.09 -2.28 8.75
N LEU A 654 -0.57 -3.47 8.32
CA LEU A 654 -1.37 -4.32 9.20
C LEU A 654 -0.51 -4.95 10.31
N THR A 655 0.75 -5.23 10.00
CA THR A 655 1.79 -5.63 10.96
C THR A 655 1.93 -4.58 12.06
N TYR A 656 2.10 -3.31 11.68
CA TYR A 656 2.26 -2.18 12.58
C TYR A 656 1.02 -1.94 13.45
N ASP A 657 -0.16 -1.85 12.82
CA ASP A 657 -1.41 -1.61 13.53
C ASP A 657 -1.68 -2.69 14.61
N ARG A 658 -1.27 -3.93 14.37
CA ARG A 658 -1.36 -5.05 15.32
C ARG A 658 -0.26 -5.07 16.36
N PHE A 659 0.97 -4.69 16.01
CA PHE A 659 2.10 -4.59 16.94
C PHE A 659 1.81 -3.61 18.09
N TRP A 660 1.12 -2.50 17.77
CA TRP A 660 0.73 -1.43 18.71
C TRP A 660 -0.64 -1.63 19.38
N THR A 661 -1.36 -2.72 19.11
CA THR A 661 -2.69 -3.00 19.68
C THR A 661 -2.79 -4.39 20.31
N ALA A 662 -3.81 -4.62 21.12
CA ALA A 662 -4.07 -5.92 21.75
C ALA A 662 -4.89 -6.82 20.80
N PHE A 663 -4.36 -7.10 19.60
CA PHE A 663 -5.10 -7.74 18.50
C PHE A 663 -5.79 -9.06 18.88
N ASP A 664 -5.07 -9.96 19.56
CA ASP A 664 -5.59 -11.25 20.07
C ASP A 664 -6.21 -11.15 21.49
N GLY A 665 -6.46 -9.94 22.00
CA GLY A 665 -7.02 -9.70 23.34
C GLY A 665 -6.03 -9.92 24.51
N GLY A 666 -4.73 -9.98 24.22
CA GLY A 666 -3.64 -10.17 25.18
C GLY A 666 -2.80 -8.91 25.45
N THR A 667 -1.55 -9.12 25.85
CA THR A 667 -0.51 -8.07 25.91
C THR A 667 -0.18 -7.60 24.49
N ARG A 668 0.10 -6.30 24.29
CA ARG A 668 0.56 -5.79 22.98
C ARG A 668 1.99 -6.27 22.71
N ALA A 669 2.34 -6.53 21.46
CA ALA A 669 3.70 -6.96 21.10
C ALA A 669 4.75 -5.91 21.52
N VAL A 670 4.43 -4.62 21.37
CA VAL A 670 5.31 -3.53 21.84
C VAL A 670 5.52 -3.53 23.37
N ASP A 671 4.53 -3.93 24.17
CA ASP A 671 4.67 -4.02 25.63
C ASP A 671 5.53 -5.23 26.04
N ALA A 672 5.45 -6.34 25.29
CA ALA A 672 6.31 -7.51 25.47
C ALA A 672 7.78 -7.17 25.14
N LEU A 673 8.01 -6.50 24.00
CA LEU A 673 9.35 -6.01 23.62
C LEU A 673 9.90 -4.99 24.63
N GLY A 674 9.06 -4.05 25.06
CA GLY A 674 9.41 -3.08 26.10
C GLY A 674 9.80 -3.75 27.41
N ALA A 675 9.06 -4.77 27.84
CA ALA A 675 9.39 -5.54 29.03
C ALA A 675 10.76 -6.25 28.91
N ALA A 676 11.08 -6.84 27.75
CA ALA A 676 12.38 -7.47 27.50
C ALA A 676 13.54 -6.45 27.50
N ARG A 677 13.34 -5.27 26.92
CA ARG A 677 14.31 -4.15 26.90
C ARG A 677 14.33 -3.31 28.21
N ASN A 678 13.45 -3.60 29.18
CA ASN A 678 13.22 -2.76 30.37
C ASN A 678 12.89 -1.28 30.01
N VAL A 679 12.16 -1.08 28.92
CA VAL A 679 11.63 0.19 28.42
C VAL A 679 10.11 0.15 28.58
N THR A 680 9.50 1.20 29.13
CA THR A 680 8.04 1.35 29.03
C THR A 680 7.73 2.03 27.70
N PRO A 681 7.01 1.37 26.76
CA PRO A 681 6.54 2.06 25.57
C PRO A 681 5.61 3.18 26.02
N THR A 682 5.98 4.43 25.71
CA THR A 682 5.01 5.52 25.75
C THR A 682 4.16 5.40 24.51
N ASP A 683 2.84 5.37 24.65
CA ASP A 683 1.94 5.53 23.51
C ASP A 683 2.28 6.86 22.81
N THR A 684 2.94 6.74 21.65
CA THR A 684 3.60 7.85 20.96
C THR A 684 2.57 8.72 20.20
N GLY A 685 3.00 9.84 19.62
CA GLY A 685 2.09 10.79 18.93
C GLY A 685 1.96 12.16 19.62
N LEU A 686 2.67 12.37 20.74
CA LEU A 686 3.09 13.73 21.10
C LEU A 686 4.29 14.13 20.22
N PRO A 687 4.38 15.39 19.76
CA PRO A 687 5.53 15.88 19.00
C PRO A 687 6.83 15.57 19.73
N PHE A 688 7.75 14.87 19.05
CA PHE A 688 9.06 14.54 19.59
C PHE A 688 10.09 15.58 19.09
N PRO A 689 10.50 16.56 19.91
CA PRO A 689 11.44 17.58 19.47
C PRO A 689 12.87 17.02 19.38
N ALA A 690 13.43 17.02 18.18
CA ALA A 690 14.86 16.87 17.96
C ALA A 690 15.47 18.25 17.66
N ILE A 691 16.70 18.46 18.12
CA ILE A 691 17.51 19.60 17.71
C ILE A 691 18.75 19.00 17.04
N SER A 692 18.88 19.18 15.74
CA SER A 692 20.12 18.89 15.02
C SER A 692 21.14 19.95 15.43
N ALA A 693 22.04 19.56 16.34
CA ALA A 693 23.05 20.43 16.91
C ALA A 693 24.38 20.32 16.15
N LEU A 694 25.15 21.42 16.09
CA LEU A 694 26.49 21.42 15.54
C LEU A 694 27.42 20.50 16.34
N PRO A 695 28.38 19.80 15.68
CA PRO A 695 29.33 18.89 16.34
C PRO A 695 30.39 19.58 17.22
N THR A 696 30.38 20.91 17.34
CA THR A 696 31.36 21.69 18.10
C THR A 696 30.74 22.86 18.85
N ILE A 697 31.38 23.24 19.97
CA ILE A 697 31.01 24.44 20.74
C ILE A 697 31.40 25.68 19.91
N PRO A 698 30.47 26.60 19.61
CA PRO A 698 30.74 27.79 18.82
C PRO A 698 31.54 28.85 19.60
N ASP A 699 32.38 29.59 18.88
CA ASP A 699 33.13 30.72 19.41
C ASP A 699 32.23 31.96 19.58
N GLY A 700 32.60 32.85 20.51
CA GLY A 700 31.87 34.08 20.78
C GLY A 700 31.77 35.00 19.56
N GLY A 701 30.54 35.24 19.09
CA GLY A 701 30.25 36.05 17.90
C GLY A 701 29.95 35.25 16.63
N GLN A 702 29.95 33.92 16.69
CA GLN A 702 29.43 33.07 15.61
C GLN A 702 27.89 33.01 15.64
N VAL A 703 27.28 32.95 14.45
CA VAL A 703 25.86 32.61 14.29
C VAL A 703 25.72 31.09 14.40
N VAL A 704 24.74 30.64 15.19
CA VAL A 704 24.42 29.22 15.36
C VAL A 704 23.06 28.97 14.73
N VAL A 705 23.02 28.09 13.74
CA VAL A 705 21.75 27.55 13.22
C VAL A 705 21.35 26.38 14.10
N LEU A 706 20.13 26.42 14.63
CA LEU A 706 19.48 25.28 15.27
C LEU A 706 18.41 24.79 14.30
N ASP A 707 18.48 23.52 13.92
CA ASP A 707 17.48 22.91 13.05
C ASP A 707 16.60 21.93 13.84
N GLY A 708 15.30 22.00 13.58
CA GLY A 708 14.27 21.17 14.18
C GLY A 708 13.70 20.12 13.22
N SER A 709 14.14 20.11 11.96
CA SER A 709 13.71 19.19 10.90
C SER A 709 13.66 17.71 11.33
N ALA A 710 14.65 17.28 12.12
CA ALA A 710 14.73 15.91 12.65
C ALA A 710 13.67 15.56 13.74
N SER A 711 12.74 16.47 14.06
CA SER A 711 11.65 16.21 15.02
C SER A 711 10.57 15.34 14.39
N ALA A 712 10.13 14.31 15.10
CA ALA A 712 9.00 13.47 14.65
C ALA A 712 7.66 14.02 15.16
N PHE A 713 6.59 13.77 14.40
CA PHE A 713 5.21 14.13 14.77
C PHE A 713 4.96 15.63 15.04
N ALA A 714 5.68 16.53 14.37
CA ALA A 714 5.60 17.97 14.58
C ALA A 714 5.17 18.73 13.31
N ASP A 715 4.00 19.37 13.34
CA ASP A 715 3.55 20.32 12.31
C ASP A 715 4.08 21.75 12.55
N ARG A 716 4.49 22.04 13.79
CA ARG A 716 4.90 23.35 14.28
C ARG A 716 6.06 23.26 15.27
N PHE A 717 6.99 24.19 15.12
CA PHE A 717 8.17 24.30 15.97
C PHE A 717 8.06 25.54 16.85
N ASN A 718 8.35 25.40 18.15
CA ASN A 718 8.36 26.52 19.09
C ASN A 718 9.68 26.53 19.86
N TRP A 719 10.51 27.54 19.60
CA TRP A 719 11.86 27.66 20.14
C TRP A 719 11.87 28.56 21.37
N THR A 720 12.56 28.13 22.43
CA THR A 720 12.78 28.95 23.64
C THR A 720 14.22 28.84 24.10
N ILE A 721 14.81 29.98 24.51
CA ILE A 721 16.18 30.02 25.04
C ILE A 721 16.11 29.85 26.56
N ALA A 722 16.66 28.75 27.06
CA ALA A 722 16.87 28.53 28.49
C ALA A 722 18.33 28.87 28.86
N ALA A 723 18.55 30.10 29.32
CA ALA A 723 19.86 30.53 29.82
C ALA A 723 19.88 30.57 31.36
N ASP A 724 20.97 30.09 31.96
CA ASP A 724 21.23 30.32 33.39
C ASP A 724 21.33 31.82 33.68
N ALA A 725 20.80 32.23 34.84
CA ALA A 725 20.63 33.63 35.21
C ALA A 725 21.98 34.39 35.33
N GLY A 726 22.43 34.96 34.21
CA GLY A 726 23.70 35.66 34.09
C GLY A 726 24.19 35.84 32.65
N CYS A 727 23.78 34.97 31.71
CA CYS A 727 24.06 35.15 30.29
C CYS A 727 23.01 36.07 29.64
N ALA A 728 23.47 37.06 28.88
CA ALA A 728 22.59 37.97 28.14
C ALA A 728 22.06 37.31 26.86
N THR A 729 20.90 37.78 26.42
CA THR A 729 20.25 37.48 25.12
C THR A 729 21.08 37.95 23.94
#